data_AF-A0A3B6CCB8-F1
#
_entry.id   AF-A0A3B6CCB8-F1
#
_cell.length_a   1.000
_cell.length_b   1.000
_cell.length_c   1.000
_cell.angle_alpha   90.00
_cell.angle_beta   90.00
_cell.angle_gamma   90.00
#
_symmetry.space_group_name_H-M   'P 1'
#
loop_
_entity.id
_entity.type
_entity.pdbx_description
1 polymer ?
#
loop_
_entity_poly.entity_id
_entity_poly.type
_entity_poly.pdbx_seq_one_letter_code
_entity_poly.pdbx_strand_id
1 'polypeptide(L)'
;MHDIMDDLEEFTEIPDNFCDLPHEHYPLTITYRKFLMMLDGTCWRSFFDAFYGEMKSSFERGHSRFREVQTFIELNEVTYENFATFYWSRFNKDLTKKFDVSTVFTEIVSHIKGAYQATGPYTGKLGRQDYVMLSDKRFSSLNKEKRNKIYDIFLEYESMKCTAREFDLSDFVSSLHSSFVTDGYNGDMVDFVYIDEVQDLTMTQIALLKYVCRNIKEGFLFAGDTAQTIARGIDFRFEDIRSLFYTAFLETDVFNQGLKHGVHLSDMFQLSQNFRTHCGILRMAQSIMSLLCSFFPSSVDQLNAEIGLVYGEAPVLLESDNDENAIMSIFGESKSKHGNLHGFGAEQVILVRDDATKKQIIDLIGKQALVLTIVECKGLEFQDVLLYNFFGSSPLRNKWRVLYGYMKDKDIIAHSEGISHPDFDRSKHYLLCSELKQLYVAITRTRQRLWICENTEDYCRPMFDYWKKLCLVEVRLLDSALIQAMKTGSSCDDWRLRGTKLFNEGQFEMATMCFEKAGDAHREKWARAAGLVAIADRAISTNLELGKASLQMASEIYEAIGMHEKAATCYIKLGDYKRAGMVYMQKCGTSRLEDAGDCFARAECWSEAAEVFFKAKCYTKCFSMCSKGKQLFNLGLQFLQQLEEEHSLENSTSLEVSAIRSKYLDNCAQHCFECGDMKRMMPFVKAFISMDNVHAFLKSRNLLDELFSLEMEKGNFIEAAGIARHKGDALLEVKMLEKVDLFEDATRLLLLHIIANSFWSLNNKGWPPKRNPEKEQLLAEAKEMAKKVSDCFY
;
A
#
# COMPACT_ATOMS: atom_id res chain seq x y z
N MET A 1 -14.40 -4.88 -7.54
CA MET A 1 -13.63 -3.67 -7.25
C MET A 1 -12.15 -4.04 -7.22
N HIS A 2 -11.34 -3.57 -8.18
CA HIS A 2 -9.88 -3.71 -8.08
C HIS A 2 -9.34 -2.40 -7.48
N ASP A 3 -9.32 -2.36 -6.15
CA ASP A 3 -8.90 -1.22 -5.31
C ASP A 3 -7.37 -1.05 -5.32
N ILE A 4 -6.83 -0.58 -6.43
CA ILE A 4 -5.38 -0.37 -6.51
C ILE A 4 -5.14 1.00 -7.15
N MET A 5 -5.08 2.05 -6.30
CA MET A 5 -3.89 2.92 -6.13
C MET A 5 -4.20 4.39 -5.85
N ASP A 6 -5.34 4.95 -6.26
CA ASP A 6 -5.60 6.40 -6.10
C ASP A 6 -6.53 6.75 -4.90
N ASP A 7 -7.31 5.80 -4.35
CA ASP A 7 -8.24 6.08 -3.25
C ASP A 7 -7.56 6.35 -1.90
N LEU A 8 -6.33 5.85 -1.69
CA LEU A 8 -5.60 6.07 -0.44
C LEU A 8 -5.16 7.54 -0.27
N GLU A 9 -5.08 8.32 -1.36
CA GLU A 9 -4.85 9.77 -1.28
C GLU A 9 -6.10 10.54 -0.83
N GLU A 10 -7.32 10.07 -1.17
CA GLU A 10 -8.58 10.69 -0.75
C GLU A 10 -8.80 10.61 0.77
N PHE A 11 -8.20 9.63 1.44
CA PHE A 11 -8.31 9.43 2.90
C PHE A 11 -7.07 9.86 3.67
N THR A 12 -6.20 10.70 3.10
CA THR A 12 -5.01 11.22 3.80
C THR A 12 -5.36 12.05 5.03
N GLU A 13 -6.55 12.65 5.06
CA GLU A 13 -7.07 13.38 6.21
C GLU A 13 -7.55 12.45 7.35
N ILE A 14 -7.83 11.18 7.05
CA ILE A 14 -8.27 10.19 8.05
C ILE A 14 -7.04 9.44 8.60
N PRO A 15 -6.80 9.42 9.92
CA PRO A 15 -5.68 8.67 10.50
C PRO A 15 -5.72 7.17 10.16
N ASP A 16 -4.55 6.55 9.95
CA ASP A 16 -4.42 5.10 9.73
C ASP A 16 -4.49 4.27 11.03
N ASN A 17 -5.37 4.62 11.96
CA ASN A 17 -5.65 3.82 13.16
C ASN A 17 -7.04 4.13 13.71
N PHE A 18 -7.55 3.24 14.54
CA PHE A 18 -8.84 3.41 15.22
C PHE A 18 -8.72 4.07 16.60
N CYS A 19 -7.55 4.55 17.02
CA CYS A 19 -7.37 5.13 18.35
C CYS A 19 -7.63 6.64 18.34
N ASP A 20 -8.51 7.09 19.23
CA ASP A 20 -8.82 8.51 19.46
C ASP A 20 -9.27 9.23 18.17
N LEU A 21 -10.05 8.54 17.33
CA LEU A 21 -10.54 9.13 16.08
C LEU A 21 -11.49 10.31 16.37
N PRO A 22 -11.22 11.51 15.83
CA PRO A 22 -12.11 12.65 15.99
C PRO A 22 -13.55 12.34 15.57
N HIS A 23 -14.52 12.79 16.37
CA HIS A 23 -15.95 12.58 16.09
C HIS A 23 -16.40 13.13 14.74
N GLU A 24 -15.70 14.14 14.20
CA GLU A 24 -15.99 14.75 12.90
C GLU A 24 -15.77 13.81 11.70
N HIS A 25 -15.00 12.74 11.86
CA HIS A 25 -14.81 11.75 10.80
C HIS A 25 -15.95 10.73 10.72
N TYR A 26 -16.88 10.69 11.69
CA TYR A 26 -18.01 9.77 11.67
C TYR A 26 -19.24 10.39 10.98
N PRO A 27 -19.97 9.63 10.13
CA PRO A 27 -19.73 8.23 9.77
C PRO A 27 -18.52 8.04 8.84
N LEU A 28 -17.66 7.07 9.17
CA LEU A 28 -16.50 6.72 8.37
C LEU A 28 -16.96 6.06 7.07
N THR A 29 -16.68 6.70 5.93
CA THR A 29 -16.86 6.11 4.60
C THR A 29 -15.48 5.87 4.02
N ILE A 30 -15.03 4.61 4.04
CA ILE A 30 -13.66 4.22 3.68
C ILE A 30 -13.67 2.95 2.83
N THR A 31 -12.62 2.74 2.03
CA THR A 31 -12.42 1.47 1.32
C THR A 31 -12.02 0.35 2.27
N TYR A 32 -12.20 -0.91 1.83
CA TYR A 32 -11.75 -2.06 2.61
C TYR A 32 -10.23 -2.04 2.81
N ARG A 33 -9.46 -1.54 1.84
CA ARG A 33 -8.01 -1.39 1.98
C ARG A 33 -7.64 -0.41 3.10
N LYS A 34 -8.31 0.75 3.15
CA LYS A 34 -8.12 1.73 4.23
C LYS A 34 -8.50 1.13 5.59
N PHE A 35 -9.59 0.37 5.65
CA PHE A 35 -9.98 -0.37 6.86
C PHE A 35 -8.86 -1.29 7.37
N LEU A 36 -8.21 -2.06 6.49
CA LEU A 36 -7.08 -2.91 6.88
C LEU A 36 -5.87 -2.12 7.38
N MET A 37 -5.55 -0.98 6.75
CA MET A 37 -4.47 -0.09 7.23
C MET A 37 -4.77 0.45 8.62
N MET A 38 -6.02 0.86 8.88
CA MET A 38 -6.45 1.32 10.20
C MET A 38 -6.39 0.22 11.26
N LEU A 39 -6.74 -1.02 10.90
CA LEU A 39 -6.55 -2.17 11.80
C LEU A 39 -5.07 -2.38 12.14
N ASP A 40 -4.20 -2.38 11.14
CA ASP A 40 -2.76 -2.58 11.33
C ASP A 40 -2.12 -1.48 12.18
N GLY A 41 -2.50 -0.22 11.96
CA GLY A 41 -2.02 0.90 12.78
C GLY A 41 -2.57 0.90 14.21
N THR A 42 -3.59 0.08 14.50
CA THR A 42 -4.12 -0.16 15.85
C THR A 42 -3.38 -1.32 16.55
N CYS A 43 -2.65 -2.16 15.81
CA CYS A 43 -1.83 -3.23 16.38
C CYS A 43 -0.61 -2.66 17.12
N TRP A 44 -0.15 -3.37 18.16
CA TRP A 44 1.09 -3.01 18.88
C TRP A 44 2.33 -3.09 17.96
N ARG A 45 2.34 -4.05 17.04
CA ARG A 45 3.34 -4.20 15.99
C ARG A 45 2.62 -4.24 14.65
N SER A 46 3.02 -3.36 13.74
CA SER A 46 2.52 -3.40 12.37
C SER A 46 3.06 -4.64 11.66
N PHE A 47 2.25 -5.25 10.80
CA PHE A 47 2.67 -6.29 9.87
C PHE A 47 3.88 -5.85 9.05
N PHE A 48 3.90 -4.59 8.63
CA PHE A 48 4.95 -4.04 7.78
C PHE A 48 6.28 -3.84 8.54
N ASP A 49 6.26 -3.63 9.86
CA ASP A 49 7.48 -3.47 10.66
C ASP A 49 8.40 -4.69 10.59
N ALA A 50 7.84 -5.90 10.38
CA ALA A 50 8.62 -7.12 10.19
C ALA A 50 9.49 -7.11 8.92
N PHE A 51 9.11 -6.31 7.92
CA PHE A 51 9.82 -6.21 6.64
C PHE A 51 10.86 -5.08 6.63
N TYR A 52 10.61 -3.99 7.36
CA TYR A 52 11.53 -2.85 7.45
C TYR A 52 12.62 -3.00 8.53
N GLY A 53 12.47 -3.98 9.43
CA GLY A 53 13.34 -4.15 10.59
C GLY A 53 13.05 -3.12 11.68
N GLU A 54 13.53 -3.36 12.90
CA GLU A 54 13.35 -2.44 14.03
C GLU A 54 14.04 -1.08 13.77
N MET A 55 13.39 -0.17 13.04
CA MET A 55 13.59 1.27 13.23
C MET A 55 12.90 1.68 14.53
N LYS A 56 13.35 1.09 15.65
CA LYS A 56 13.04 1.54 16.99
C LYS A 56 13.81 2.81 17.25
N SER A 57 13.09 3.92 17.16
CA SER A 57 13.07 5.06 18.10
C SER A 57 12.95 6.37 17.33
N SER A 58 11.94 7.16 17.73
CA SER A 58 11.73 8.58 17.39
C SER A 58 11.14 8.99 16.03
N PHE A 59 10.37 8.12 15.36
CA PHE A 59 9.48 8.62 14.29
C PHE A 59 8.16 9.09 14.90
N GLU A 60 7.98 10.41 14.98
CA GLU A 60 6.64 10.98 15.03
C GLU A 60 5.85 10.47 13.83
N ARG A 61 4.61 10.04 14.11
CA ARG A 61 3.65 9.58 13.12
C ARG A 61 3.36 10.72 12.15
N GLY A 62 3.86 10.61 10.93
CA GLY A 62 3.70 11.62 9.88
C GLY A 62 3.55 10.99 8.49
N HIS A 63 3.24 11.85 7.51
CA HIS A 63 2.93 11.52 6.12
C HIS A 63 4.01 10.69 5.39
N SER A 64 5.28 10.80 5.82
CA SER A 64 6.42 10.10 5.24
C SER A 64 6.32 8.57 5.42
N ARG A 65 5.91 8.06 6.61
CA ARG A 65 5.74 6.61 6.85
C ARG A 65 4.62 6.01 5.99
N PHE A 66 3.54 6.75 5.81
CA PHE A 66 2.40 6.31 4.98
C PHE A 66 2.82 6.04 3.54
N ARG A 67 3.54 6.97 2.91
CA ARG A 67 4.01 6.80 1.51
C ARG A 67 5.05 5.68 1.38
N GLU A 68 5.91 5.50 2.37
CA GLU A 68 6.89 4.41 2.37
C GLU A 68 6.20 3.03 2.43
N VAL A 69 5.22 2.88 3.33
CA VAL A 69 4.41 1.66 3.45
C VAL A 69 3.61 1.42 2.18
N GLN A 70 3.00 2.47 1.61
CA GLN A 70 2.24 2.37 0.37
C GLN A 70 3.13 1.92 -0.81
N THR A 71 4.31 2.50 -0.96
CA THR A 71 5.27 2.11 -2.01
C THR A 71 5.71 0.65 -1.82
N PHE A 72 5.91 0.19 -0.59
CA PHE A 72 6.28 -1.19 -0.31
C PHE A 72 5.15 -2.16 -0.61
N ILE A 73 3.92 -1.83 -0.22
CA ILE A 73 2.72 -2.56 -0.60
C ILE A 73 2.69 -2.77 -2.11
N GLU A 74 2.84 -1.69 -2.88
CA GLU A 74 2.76 -1.75 -4.34
C GLU A 74 3.85 -2.62 -4.97
N LEU A 75 5.04 -2.65 -4.36
CA LEU A 75 6.16 -3.42 -4.87
C LEU A 75 6.17 -4.89 -4.45
N ASN A 76 5.56 -5.23 -3.32
CA ASN A 76 5.71 -6.56 -2.69
C ASN A 76 4.39 -7.32 -2.54
N GLU A 77 3.24 -6.70 -2.83
CA GLU A 77 1.95 -7.38 -2.80
C GLU A 77 1.71 -8.20 -4.08
N VAL A 78 1.40 -9.48 -3.91
CA VAL A 78 1.04 -10.38 -5.00
C VAL A 78 -0.46 -10.32 -5.28
N THR A 79 -0.82 -9.65 -6.38
CA THR A 79 -2.19 -9.67 -6.92
C THR A 79 -2.42 -10.88 -7.84
N TYR A 80 -3.65 -11.05 -8.34
CA TYR A 80 -3.97 -12.08 -9.33
C TYR A 80 -3.10 -11.93 -10.59
N GLU A 81 -2.85 -10.70 -11.05
CA GLU A 81 -2.06 -10.41 -12.24
C GLU A 81 -0.60 -10.83 -12.02
N ASN A 82 -0.03 -10.52 -10.85
CA ASN A 82 1.32 -10.95 -10.46
C ASN A 82 1.40 -12.48 -10.38
N PHE A 83 0.39 -13.12 -9.76
CA PHE A 83 0.29 -14.58 -9.71
C PHE A 83 0.23 -15.20 -11.12
N ALA A 84 -0.59 -14.67 -12.02
CA ALA A 84 -0.83 -15.22 -13.35
C ALA A 84 0.36 -15.02 -14.30
N THR A 85 1.09 -13.92 -14.17
CA THR A 85 2.21 -13.58 -15.07
C THR A 85 3.54 -14.15 -14.57
N PHE A 86 3.84 -13.98 -13.28
CA PHE A 86 5.15 -14.29 -12.72
C PHE A 86 5.21 -15.68 -12.08
N TYR A 87 4.26 -16.00 -11.21
CA TYR A 87 4.28 -17.27 -10.48
C TYR A 87 3.83 -18.45 -11.35
N TRP A 88 2.73 -18.28 -12.08
CA TRP A 88 2.14 -19.34 -12.88
C TRP A 88 3.09 -19.95 -13.93
N SER A 89 3.93 -19.10 -14.54
CA SER A 89 4.90 -19.53 -15.56
C SER A 89 6.08 -20.33 -15.00
N ARG A 90 6.33 -20.24 -13.68
CA ARG A 90 7.43 -20.88 -12.97
C ARG A 90 7.03 -22.18 -12.29
N PHE A 91 5.73 -22.38 -12.03
CA PHE A 91 5.23 -23.63 -11.47
C PHE A 91 5.51 -24.82 -12.38
N ASN A 92 5.56 -26.01 -11.78
CA ASN A 92 5.71 -27.25 -12.54
C ASN A 92 4.58 -27.39 -13.59
N LYS A 93 4.95 -27.44 -14.87
CA LYS A 93 4.02 -27.57 -16.00
C LYS A 93 3.14 -28.82 -15.91
N ASP A 94 3.62 -29.89 -15.27
CA ASP A 94 2.84 -31.11 -15.08
C ASP A 94 1.69 -30.91 -14.09
N LEU A 95 1.85 -30.00 -13.12
CA LEU A 95 0.79 -29.62 -12.18
C LEU A 95 -0.22 -28.67 -12.83
N THR A 96 0.23 -27.73 -13.68
CA THR A 96 -0.62 -26.64 -14.20
C THR A 96 -1.35 -26.94 -15.52
N LYS A 97 -0.92 -27.93 -16.32
CA LYS A 97 -1.41 -28.19 -17.69
C LYS A 97 -2.93 -28.33 -17.88
N LYS A 98 -3.69 -28.66 -16.83
CA LYS A 98 -5.16 -28.90 -16.89
C LYS A 98 -5.98 -27.92 -16.07
N PHE A 99 -5.36 -26.87 -15.54
CA PHE A 99 -6.02 -25.89 -14.70
C PHE A 99 -6.07 -24.54 -15.37
N ASP A 100 -7.19 -23.86 -15.15
CA ASP A 100 -7.31 -22.44 -15.39
C ASP A 100 -6.68 -21.68 -14.21
N VAL A 101 -5.90 -20.63 -14.53
CA VAL A 101 -5.12 -19.84 -13.55
C VAL A 101 -6.03 -19.21 -12.50
N SER A 102 -7.14 -18.62 -12.95
CA SER A 102 -8.10 -17.98 -12.05
C SER A 102 -8.73 -18.98 -11.09
N THR A 103 -9.02 -20.20 -11.56
CA THR A 103 -9.59 -21.24 -10.69
C THR A 103 -8.62 -21.63 -9.58
N VAL A 104 -7.33 -21.82 -9.90
CA VAL A 104 -6.33 -22.16 -8.88
C VAL A 104 -6.16 -21.01 -7.89
N PHE A 105 -6.10 -19.78 -8.37
CA PHE A 105 -6.00 -18.61 -7.51
C PHE A 105 -7.20 -18.47 -6.56
N THR A 106 -8.44 -18.68 -7.05
CA THR A 106 -9.65 -18.71 -6.20
C THR A 106 -9.59 -19.81 -5.14
N GLU A 107 -9.14 -21.02 -5.49
CA GLU A 107 -9.01 -22.08 -4.49
C GLU A 107 -7.97 -21.76 -3.41
N ILE A 108 -6.85 -21.12 -3.79
CA ILE A 108 -5.84 -20.68 -2.83
C ILE A 108 -6.40 -19.59 -1.91
N VAL A 109 -6.96 -18.52 -2.49
CA VAL A 109 -7.36 -17.33 -1.73
C VAL A 109 -8.64 -17.56 -0.93
N SER A 110 -9.70 -18.13 -1.52
CA SER A 110 -11.00 -18.28 -0.85
C SER A 110 -11.14 -19.54 -0.01
N HIS A 111 -10.55 -20.67 -0.45
CA HIS A 111 -10.81 -21.96 0.21
C HIS A 111 -9.65 -22.44 1.09
N ILE A 112 -8.39 -22.20 0.68
CA ILE A 112 -7.24 -22.58 1.49
C ILE A 112 -6.96 -21.49 2.54
N LYS A 113 -6.72 -20.25 2.11
CA LYS A 113 -6.38 -19.13 3.02
C LYS A 113 -7.61 -18.41 3.57
N GLY A 114 -8.70 -18.40 2.80
CA GLY A 114 -9.96 -17.72 3.14
C GLY A 114 -10.92 -18.54 4.00
N ALA A 115 -10.59 -19.80 4.30
CA ALA A 115 -11.40 -20.62 5.20
C ALA A 115 -11.17 -20.20 6.66
N TYR A 116 -12.23 -19.68 7.29
CA TYR A 116 -12.19 -19.35 8.71
C TYR A 116 -12.53 -20.58 9.56
N GLN A 117 -11.57 -21.06 10.35
CA GLN A 117 -11.77 -22.15 11.31
C GLN A 117 -12.03 -21.56 12.71
N ALA A 118 -13.27 -21.68 13.20
CA ALA A 118 -13.63 -21.19 14.54
C ALA A 118 -13.12 -22.10 15.68
N THR A 119 -12.93 -23.39 15.40
CA THR A 119 -12.50 -24.38 16.39
C THR A 119 -10.99 -24.58 16.34
N GLY A 120 -10.28 -24.06 17.34
CA GLY A 120 -8.83 -24.17 17.48
C GLY A 120 -8.09 -22.85 17.26
N PRO A 121 -6.75 -22.81 17.46
CA PRO A 121 -5.96 -21.64 17.17
C PRO A 121 -6.06 -21.32 15.67
N TYR A 122 -6.32 -20.06 15.33
CA TYR A 122 -6.37 -19.61 13.94
C TYR A 122 -5.00 -19.84 13.29
N THR A 123 -4.97 -20.69 12.26
CA THR A 123 -3.74 -21.10 11.56
C THR A 123 -3.49 -20.32 10.27
N GLY A 124 -4.40 -19.42 9.88
CA GLY A 124 -4.33 -18.67 8.62
C GLY A 124 -4.56 -19.49 7.35
N LYS A 125 -4.72 -20.82 7.46
CA LYS A 125 -4.93 -21.70 6.31
C LYS A 125 -5.57 -23.04 6.68
N LEU A 126 -6.32 -23.58 5.74
CA LEU A 126 -6.91 -24.91 5.80
C LEU A 126 -5.83 -25.98 5.57
N GLY A 127 -5.77 -26.97 6.44
CA GLY A 127 -4.87 -28.12 6.26
C GLY A 127 -5.22 -28.93 5.01
N ARG A 128 -4.22 -29.60 4.41
CA ARG A 128 -4.40 -30.41 3.18
C ARG A 128 -5.56 -31.39 3.29
N GLN A 129 -5.67 -32.09 4.41
CA GLN A 129 -6.70 -33.10 4.61
C GLN A 129 -8.10 -32.47 4.60
N ASP A 130 -8.30 -31.38 5.35
CA ASP A 130 -9.58 -30.68 5.43
C ASP A 130 -9.96 -30.05 4.08
N TYR A 131 -8.99 -29.47 3.38
CA TYR A 131 -9.20 -28.92 2.04
C TYR A 131 -9.61 -30.01 1.05
N VAL A 132 -8.96 -31.17 1.05
CA VAL A 132 -9.34 -32.29 0.18
C VAL A 132 -10.72 -32.83 0.55
N MET A 133 -11.08 -32.86 1.85
CA MET A 133 -12.42 -33.27 2.31
C MET A 133 -13.54 -32.35 1.83
N LEU A 134 -13.25 -31.10 1.43
CA LEU A 134 -14.25 -30.23 0.78
C LEU A 134 -14.84 -30.86 -0.49
N SER A 135 -14.11 -31.75 -1.16
CA SER A 135 -14.63 -32.50 -2.31
C SER A 135 -15.76 -33.47 -1.97
N ASP A 136 -15.88 -33.89 -0.71
CA ASP A 136 -16.93 -34.79 -0.23
C ASP A 136 -18.23 -34.02 0.11
N LYS A 137 -18.19 -32.68 0.13
CA LYS A 137 -19.42 -31.87 0.20
C LYS A 137 -20.23 -32.13 -1.08
N ARG A 138 -21.54 -32.35 -0.91
CA ARG A 138 -22.52 -32.80 -1.92
C ARG A 138 -22.53 -32.01 -3.25
N PHE A 139 -21.82 -30.87 -3.31
CA PHE A 139 -21.83 -29.94 -4.43
C PHE A 139 -20.45 -29.39 -4.86
N SER A 140 -19.31 -29.98 -4.45
CA SER A 140 -17.98 -29.50 -4.86
C SER A 140 -17.75 -29.57 -6.38
N SER A 141 -17.20 -28.50 -6.96
CA SER A 141 -16.84 -28.39 -8.38
C SER A 141 -15.56 -29.17 -8.72
N LEU A 142 -14.65 -29.32 -7.74
CA LEU A 142 -13.38 -30.02 -7.88
C LEU A 142 -13.38 -31.35 -7.11
N ASN A 143 -12.74 -32.37 -7.71
CA ASN A 143 -12.56 -33.69 -7.11
C ASN A 143 -11.28 -33.77 -6.25
N LYS A 144 -11.11 -34.87 -5.50
CA LYS A 144 -9.96 -35.11 -4.62
C LYS A 144 -8.62 -34.98 -5.33
N GLU A 145 -8.48 -35.55 -6.53
CA GLU A 145 -7.22 -35.53 -7.28
C GLU A 145 -6.82 -34.09 -7.64
N LYS A 146 -7.78 -33.29 -8.15
CA LYS A 146 -7.54 -31.90 -8.50
C LYS A 146 -7.19 -31.06 -7.28
N ARG A 147 -7.91 -31.22 -6.16
CA ARG A 147 -7.60 -30.52 -4.91
C ARG A 147 -6.20 -30.85 -4.39
N ASN A 148 -5.78 -32.12 -4.43
CA ASN A 148 -4.40 -32.47 -4.06
C ASN A 148 -3.35 -31.71 -4.89
N LYS A 149 -3.52 -31.67 -6.22
CA LYS A 149 -2.61 -30.94 -7.12
C LYS A 149 -2.61 -29.43 -6.86
N ILE A 150 -3.78 -28.84 -6.60
CA ILE A 150 -3.89 -27.43 -6.24
C ILE A 150 -3.17 -27.14 -4.92
N TYR A 151 -3.28 -28.03 -3.94
CA TYR A 151 -2.56 -27.87 -2.68
C TYR A 151 -1.04 -27.97 -2.88
N ASP A 152 -0.57 -28.82 -3.80
CA ASP A 152 0.86 -28.88 -4.14
C ASP A 152 1.32 -27.57 -4.80
N ILE A 153 0.51 -26.98 -5.70
CA ILE A 153 0.76 -25.65 -6.27
C ILE A 153 0.76 -24.57 -5.18
N PHE A 154 -0.17 -24.63 -4.22
CA PHE A 154 -0.22 -23.70 -3.09
C PHE A 154 1.07 -23.72 -2.27
N LEU A 155 1.62 -24.91 -1.98
CA LEU A 155 2.88 -25.02 -1.24
C LEU A 155 4.07 -24.48 -2.04
N GLU A 156 4.10 -24.71 -3.36
CA GLU A 156 5.12 -24.14 -4.25
C GLU A 156 5.02 -22.61 -4.29
N TYR A 157 3.81 -22.08 -4.41
CA TYR A 157 3.50 -20.65 -4.37
C TYR A 157 3.99 -20.00 -3.06
N GLU A 158 3.59 -20.53 -1.90
CA GLU A 158 3.98 -19.99 -0.60
C GLU A 158 5.51 -20.04 -0.39
N SER A 159 6.17 -21.10 -0.86
CA SER A 159 7.63 -21.24 -0.79
C SER A 159 8.36 -20.19 -1.65
N MET A 160 7.90 -20.00 -2.89
CA MET A 160 8.46 -19.00 -3.80
C MET A 160 8.25 -17.58 -3.28
N LYS A 161 7.03 -17.28 -2.83
CA LYS A 161 6.67 -15.97 -2.29
C LYS A 161 7.47 -15.62 -1.03
N CYS A 162 7.64 -16.59 -0.13
CA CYS A 162 8.50 -16.45 1.06
C CYS A 162 9.96 -16.17 0.66
N THR A 163 10.49 -16.85 -0.35
CA THR A 163 11.85 -16.62 -0.87
C THR A 163 11.99 -15.22 -1.48
N ALA A 164 10.96 -14.73 -2.17
CA ALA A 164 10.91 -13.40 -2.76
C ALA A 164 10.68 -12.29 -1.71
N ARG A 165 10.30 -12.64 -0.47
CA ARG A 165 9.86 -11.72 0.59
C ARG A 165 8.63 -10.89 0.20
N GLU A 166 7.80 -11.45 -0.67
CA GLU A 166 6.52 -10.88 -1.08
C GLU A 166 5.41 -11.36 -0.14
N PHE A 167 4.26 -10.71 -0.18
CA PHE A 167 3.07 -11.10 0.58
C PHE A 167 1.82 -10.99 -0.30
N ASP A 168 0.75 -11.70 0.03
CA ASP A 168 -0.57 -11.46 -0.54
C ASP A 168 -1.54 -10.95 0.53
N LEU A 169 -2.68 -10.42 0.09
CA LEU A 169 -3.68 -9.83 0.99
C LEU A 169 -4.14 -10.81 2.09
N SER A 170 -4.11 -12.13 1.82
CA SER A 170 -4.49 -13.13 2.81
C SER A 170 -3.44 -13.31 3.91
N ASP A 171 -2.15 -13.08 3.62
CA ASP A 171 -1.11 -13.05 4.66
C ASP A 171 -1.31 -11.89 5.61
N PHE A 172 -1.61 -10.71 5.05
CA PHE A 172 -1.84 -9.51 5.83
C PHE A 172 -3.06 -9.66 6.75
N VAL A 173 -4.19 -10.12 6.21
CA VAL A 173 -5.40 -10.46 6.99
C VAL A 173 -5.11 -11.52 8.06
N SER A 174 -4.33 -12.55 7.72
CA SER A 174 -3.97 -13.59 8.69
C SER A 174 -3.14 -13.04 9.84
N SER A 175 -2.19 -12.13 9.54
CA SER A 175 -1.39 -11.46 10.56
C SER A 175 -2.25 -10.61 11.49
N LEU A 176 -3.24 -9.88 10.97
CA LEU A 176 -4.18 -9.10 11.79
C LEU A 176 -4.97 -9.98 12.74
N HIS A 177 -5.50 -11.11 12.26
CA HIS A 177 -6.15 -12.10 13.12
C HIS A 177 -5.22 -12.59 14.22
N SER A 178 -3.99 -12.98 13.89
CA SER A 178 -3.01 -13.47 14.87
C SER A 178 -2.65 -12.40 15.92
N SER A 179 -2.45 -11.15 15.49
CA SER A 179 -2.18 -10.02 16.39
C SER A 179 -3.35 -9.76 17.32
N PHE A 180 -4.60 -9.66 16.82
CA PHE A 180 -5.74 -9.39 17.69
C PHE A 180 -6.13 -10.56 18.61
N VAL A 181 -5.84 -11.80 18.22
CA VAL A 181 -6.01 -12.97 19.12
C VAL A 181 -4.97 -12.97 20.23
N THR A 182 -3.73 -12.55 19.94
CA THR A 182 -2.61 -12.60 20.89
C THR A 182 -2.55 -11.37 21.80
N ASP A 183 -2.65 -10.19 21.21
CA ASP A 183 -2.41 -8.89 21.87
C ASP A 183 -3.73 -8.17 22.23
N GLY A 184 -4.86 -8.58 21.65
CA GLY A 184 -6.15 -7.91 21.78
C GLY A 184 -6.31 -6.72 20.83
N TYR A 185 -7.55 -6.26 20.67
CA TYR A 185 -7.88 -5.03 19.94
C TYR A 185 -8.00 -3.86 20.92
N ASN A 186 -7.24 -2.78 20.67
CA ASN A 186 -7.14 -1.61 21.55
C ASN A 186 -7.64 -0.30 20.91
N GLY A 187 -8.30 -0.38 19.74
CA GLY A 187 -8.89 0.79 19.09
C GLY A 187 -10.30 1.09 19.56
N ASP A 188 -10.84 2.21 19.10
CA ASP A 188 -12.21 2.62 19.36
C ASP A 188 -13.19 1.68 18.65
N MET A 189 -14.18 1.21 19.40
CA MET A 189 -15.23 0.32 18.89
C MET A 189 -16.23 1.12 18.07
N VAL A 190 -16.72 0.52 16.98
CA VAL A 190 -17.85 1.06 16.22
C VAL A 190 -19.15 0.32 16.58
N ASP A 191 -20.27 1.05 16.57
CA ASP A 191 -21.59 0.50 16.90
C ASP A 191 -22.26 -0.17 15.69
N PHE A 192 -21.97 0.34 14.48
CA PHE A 192 -22.59 -0.09 13.23
C PHE A 192 -21.55 -0.18 12.10
N VAL A 193 -21.66 -1.24 11.30
CA VAL A 193 -20.83 -1.53 10.14
C VAL A 193 -21.75 -1.83 8.95
N TYR A 194 -21.55 -1.07 7.88
CA TYR A 194 -22.25 -1.25 6.61
C TYR A 194 -21.22 -1.64 5.56
N ILE A 195 -21.46 -2.74 4.85
CA ILE A 195 -20.57 -3.21 3.77
C ILE A 195 -21.40 -3.38 2.52
N ASP A 196 -21.02 -2.60 1.51
CA ASP A 196 -21.49 -2.76 0.14
C ASP A 196 -20.60 -3.75 -0.61
N GLU A 197 -21.13 -4.36 -1.66
CA GLU A 197 -20.42 -5.34 -2.50
C GLU A 197 -19.71 -6.45 -1.69
N VAL A 198 -20.35 -6.96 -0.62
CA VAL A 198 -19.76 -7.94 0.30
C VAL A 198 -19.23 -9.21 -0.40
N GLN A 199 -19.76 -9.52 -1.58
CA GLN A 199 -19.29 -10.60 -2.45
C GLN A 199 -17.86 -10.45 -2.96
N ASP A 200 -17.25 -9.27 -2.81
CA ASP A 200 -15.85 -9.00 -3.15
C ASP A 200 -14.91 -9.20 -1.95
N LEU A 201 -15.39 -9.80 -0.84
CA LEU A 201 -14.60 -10.13 0.34
C LEU A 201 -14.59 -11.64 0.63
N THR A 202 -13.47 -12.15 1.13
CA THR A 202 -13.37 -13.52 1.65
C THR A 202 -13.96 -13.63 3.06
N MET A 203 -14.26 -14.85 3.51
CA MET A 203 -14.80 -15.06 4.86
C MET A 203 -13.82 -14.64 5.97
N THR A 204 -12.52 -14.82 5.78
CA THR A 204 -11.51 -14.34 6.74
C THR A 204 -11.43 -12.82 6.78
N GLN A 205 -11.58 -12.15 5.65
CA GLN A 205 -11.68 -10.69 5.59
C GLN A 205 -12.90 -10.18 6.38
N ILE A 206 -14.09 -10.73 6.12
CA ILE A 206 -15.31 -10.39 6.86
C ILE A 206 -15.16 -10.70 8.36
N ALA A 207 -14.45 -11.76 8.73
CA ALA A 207 -14.23 -12.14 10.13
C ALA A 207 -13.42 -11.12 10.94
N LEU A 208 -12.64 -10.23 10.32
CA LEU A 208 -11.94 -9.15 11.03
C LEU A 208 -12.91 -8.16 11.69
N LEU A 209 -14.13 -8.04 11.17
CA LEU A 209 -15.12 -7.07 11.66
C LEU A 209 -15.56 -7.35 13.11
N LYS A 210 -15.41 -8.59 13.58
CA LYS A 210 -15.74 -8.96 14.96
C LYS A 210 -14.87 -8.24 16.00
N TYR A 211 -13.67 -7.78 15.61
CA TYR A 211 -12.77 -7.07 16.52
C TYR A 211 -13.18 -5.61 16.71
N VAL A 212 -13.79 -5.00 15.70
CA VAL A 212 -14.13 -3.57 15.69
C VAL A 212 -15.56 -3.27 16.11
N CYS A 213 -16.49 -4.23 16.02
CA CYS A 213 -17.89 -4.03 16.38
C CYS A 213 -18.39 -5.13 17.33
N ARG A 214 -18.94 -4.72 18.49
CA ARG A 214 -19.52 -5.60 19.52
C ARG A 214 -21.03 -5.82 19.35
N ASN A 215 -21.71 -5.00 18.54
CA ASN A 215 -23.15 -5.12 18.33
C ASN A 215 -23.46 -6.23 17.32
N ILE A 216 -23.31 -7.49 17.73
CA ILE A 216 -23.53 -8.66 16.86
C ILE A 216 -25.00 -8.81 16.44
N LYS A 217 -25.95 -8.28 17.23
CA LYS A 217 -27.38 -8.45 16.96
C LYS A 217 -27.88 -7.57 15.82
N GLU A 218 -27.47 -6.30 15.78
CA GLU A 218 -28.02 -5.29 14.86
C GLU A 218 -26.94 -4.42 14.20
N GLY A 219 -25.67 -4.57 14.58
CA GLY A 219 -24.58 -3.69 14.17
C GLY A 219 -24.00 -4.00 12.80
N PHE A 220 -24.50 -4.98 12.06
CA PHE A 220 -23.95 -5.37 10.75
C PHE A 220 -25.03 -5.38 9.67
N LEU A 221 -24.75 -4.69 8.56
CA LEU A 221 -25.56 -4.75 7.34
C LEU A 221 -24.63 -5.05 6.15
N PHE A 222 -24.85 -6.20 5.51
CA PHE A 222 -24.12 -6.63 4.33
C PHE A 222 -25.03 -6.57 3.11
N ALA A 223 -24.63 -5.83 2.09
CA ALA A 223 -25.31 -5.74 0.80
C ALA A 223 -24.44 -6.36 -0.31
N GLY A 224 -25.07 -7.04 -1.26
CA GLY A 224 -24.34 -7.74 -2.31
C GLY A 224 -25.17 -8.60 -3.25
N ASP A 225 -24.52 -9.16 -4.28
CA ASP A 225 -25.11 -10.04 -5.29
C ASP A 225 -24.18 -11.24 -5.61
N THR A 226 -24.60 -12.44 -5.22
CA THR A 226 -23.83 -13.69 -5.44
C THR A 226 -23.62 -14.07 -6.90
N ALA A 227 -24.46 -13.58 -7.81
CA ALA A 227 -24.31 -13.81 -9.24
C ALA A 227 -23.22 -12.92 -9.84
N GLN A 228 -22.83 -11.84 -9.16
CA GLN A 228 -21.77 -10.91 -9.56
C GLN A 228 -20.41 -11.20 -8.90
N THR A 229 -20.25 -12.35 -8.24
CA THR A 229 -18.96 -12.85 -7.77
C THR A 229 -18.09 -13.32 -8.95
N ILE A 230 -17.53 -12.35 -9.69
CA ILE A 230 -16.59 -12.57 -10.80
C ILE A 230 -15.17 -12.08 -10.48
N ALA A 231 -14.98 -11.50 -9.29
CA ALA A 231 -13.67 -11.08 -8.79
C ALA A 231 -12.74 -12.30 -8.69
N ARG A 232 -11.53 -12.16 -9.25
CA ARG A 232 -10.53 -13.23 -9.26
C ARG A 232 -10.07 -13.49 -7.82
N GLY A 233 -10.09 -14.75 -7.39
CA GLY A 233 -9.70 -15.09 -6.02
C GLY A 233 -10.88 -15.31 -5.06
N ILE A 234 -12.12 -14.98 -5.46
CA ILE A 234 -13.26 -14.90 -4.54
C ILE A 234 -14.35 -15.92 -4.88
N ASP A 235 -14.81 -16.66 -3.87
CA ASP A 235 -16.03 -17.47 -3.89
C ASP A 235 -16.90 -17.08 -2.69
N PHE A 236 -18.17 -16.77 -2.94
CA PHE A 236 -19.03 -16.08 -1.99
C PHE A 236 -20.48 -16.54 -2.04
N ARG A 237 -21.10 -16.67 -0.84
CA ARG A 237 -22.54 -16.80 -0.62
C ARG A 237 -22.96 -16.16 0.69
N PHE A 238 -24.19 -15.68 0.76
CA PHE A 238 -24.74 -15.15 2.01
C PHE A 238 -24.90 -16.24 3.08
N GLU A 239 -25.18 -17.48 2.70
CA GLU A 239 -25.24 -18.60 3.65
C GLU A 239 -23.89 -18.84 4.37
N ASP A 240 -22.78 -18.52 3.72
CA ASP A 240 -21.45 -18.64 4.31
C ASP A 240 -21.20 -17.52 5.34
N ILE A 241 -21.75 -16.31 5.14
CA ILE A 241 -21.79 -15.26 6.18
C ILE A 241 -22.61 -15.72 7.38
N ARG A 242 -23.80 -16.28 7.17
CA ARG A 242 -24.64 -16.79 8.28
C ARG A 242 -23.87 -17.82 9.11
N SER A 243 -23.19 -18.75 8.44
CA SER A 243 -22.33 -19.75 9.07
C SER A 243 -21.16 -19.12 9.84
N LEU A 244 -20.53 -18.07 9.28
CA LEU A 244 -19.47 -17.32 9.93
C LEU A 244 -19.97 -16.63 11.21
N PHE A 245 -21.15 -16.01 11.20
CA PHE A 245 -21.70 -15.36 12.39
C PHE A 245 -21.96 -16.36 13.52
N TYR A 246 -22.51 -17.53 13.22
CA TYR A 246 -22.70 -18.57 14.23
C TYR A 246 -21.39 -19.04 14.84
N THR A 247 -20.41 -19.36 13.99
CA THR A 247 -19.16 -20.00 14.44
C THR A 247 -18.13 -19.01 14.98
N ALA A 248 -18.02 -17.81 14.41
CA ALA A 248 -16.92 -16.88 14.68
C ALA A 248 -17.32 -15.64 15.50
N PHE A 249 -18.61 -15.26 15.51
CA PHE A 249 -19.10 -14.11 16.28
C PHE A 249 -19.84 -14.57 17.53
N LEU A 250 -20.75 -15.54 17.42
CA LEU A 250 -21.58 -15.98 18.55
C LEU A 250 -20.88 -16.95 19.50
N GLU A 251 -20.19 -18.00 19.00
CA GLU A 251 -19.52 -18.98 19.87
C GLU A 251 -18.42 -18.35 20.75
N THR A 252 -17.78 -17.27 20.29
CA THR A 252 -16.73 -16.56 21.02
C THR A 252 -17.28 -15.74 22.19
N ASP A 253 -18.47 -15.14 22.04
CA ASP A 253 -19.15 -14.39 23.10
C ASP A 253 -19.86 -15.27 24.12
N VAL A 254 -20.39 -16.42 23.70
CA VAL A 254 -21.05 -17.39 24.62
C VAL A 254 -20.05 -17.97 25.63
N PHE A 255 -18.78 -18.15 25.25
CA PHE A 255 -17.71 -18.56 26.18
C PHE A 255 -17.36 -17.47 27.21
N ASN A 256 -17.49 -16.19 26.85
CA ASN A 256 -17.12 -15.07 27.71
C ASN A 256 -18.25 -14.61 28.66
N GLN A 257 -19.53 -14.83 28.31
CA GLN A 257 -20.66 -14.30 29.10
C GLN A 257 -21.66 -15.35 29.61
N GLY A 258 -21.49 -16.65 29.32
CA GLY A 258 -22.35 -17.70 29.89
C GLY A 258 -23.83 -17.62 29.49
N LEU A 259 -24.18 -16.79 28.51
CA LEU A 259 -25.55 -16.53 28.08
C LEU A 259 -25.98 -17.56 27.02
N LYS A 260 -26.71 -18.60 27.45
CA LYS A 260 -27.45 -19.53 26.58
C LYS A 260 -28.76 -18.91 26.08
N HIS A 261 -28.71 -17.80 25.35
CA HIS A 261 -29.89 -17.29 24.64
C HIS A 261 -29.63 -17.33 23.14
N GLY A 262 -30.44 -18.12 22.43
CA GLY A 262 -30.34 -18.32 20.99
C GLY A 262 -30.46 -17.00 20.25
N VAL A 263 -29.34 -16.51 19.71
CA VAL A 263 -29.34 -15.35 18.83
C VAL A 263 -29.93 -15.78 17.50
N HIS A 264 -31.08 -15.21 17.17
CA HIS A 264 -31.74 -15.39 15.88
C HIS A 264 -31.09 -14.42 14.89
N LEU A 265 -30.34 -14.94 13.92
CA LEU A 265 -29.86 -14.12 12.81
C LEU A 265 -31.05 -13.66 11.98
N SER A 266 -31.09 -12.37 11.63
CA SER A 266 -32.13 -11.81 10.77
C SER A 266 -32.19 -12.53 9.43
N ASP A 267 -33.40 -12.66 8.90
CA ASP A 267 -33.60 -13.26 7.58
C ASP A 267 -33.03 -12.35 6.48
N MET A 268 -32.63 -12.99 5.37
CA MET A 268 -32.14 -12.29 4.19
C MET A 268 -33.25 -11.38 3.64
N PHE A 269 -32.99 -10.08 3.56
CA PHE A 269 -33.89 -9.13 2.94
C PHE A 269 -33.51 -8.97 1.46
N GLN A 270 -34.43 -9.32 0.56
CA GLN A 270 -34.19 -9.24 -0.88
C GLN A 270 -34.83 -7.98 -1.49
N LEU A 271 -34.03 -7.21 -2.22
CA LEU A 271 -34.49 -6.14 -3.10
C LEU A 271 -34.81 -6.72 -4.49
N SER A 272 -36.09 -6.86 -4.84
CA SER A 272 -36.52 -7.46 -6.11
C SER A 272 -36.89 -6.44 -7.20
N GLN A 273 -36.99 -5.15 -6.86
CA GLN A 273 -37.42 -4.12 -7.81
C GLN A 273 -36.22 -3.41 -8.44
N ASN A 274 -36.11 -3.45 -9.76
CA ASN A 274 -35.03 -2.80 -10.51
C ASN A 274 -35.52 -1.49 -11.14
N PHE A 275 -34.81 -0.40 -10.82
CA PHE A 275 -35.12 0.97 -11.30
C PHE A 275 -34.21 1.43 -12.45
N ARG A 276 -33.19 0.63 -12.82
CA ARG A 276 -32.12 1.02 -13.75
C ARG A 276 -32.32 0.43 -15.14
N THR A 277 -32.87 -0.79 -15.20
CA THR A 277 -32.95 -1.64 -16.38
C THR A 277 -34.39 -2.11 -16.61
N HIS A 278 -34.83 -2.16 -17.87
CA HIS A 278 -36.20 -2.56 -18.23
C HIS A 278 -36.40 -4.09 -18.26
N CYS A 279 -37.66 -4.53 -18.27
CA CYS A 279 -38.05 -5.95 -18.15
C CYS A 279 -37.46 -6.88 -19.23
N GLY A 280 -37.08 -6.36 -20.40
CA GLY A 280 -36.52 -7.17 -21.50
C GLY A 280 -35.17 -7.77 -21.15
N ILE A 281 -34.24 -6.93 -20.69
CA ILE A 281 -32.92 -7.36 -20.21
C ILE A 281 -33.05 -8.20 -18.93
N LEU A 282 -33.93 -7.81 -18.00
CA LEU A 282 -34.11 -8.55 -16.73
C LEU A 282 -34.58 -9.98 -16.93
N ARG A 283 -35.51 -10.23 -17.88
CA ARG A 283 -35.92 -11.61 -18.22
C ARG A 283 -34.75 -12.43 -18.80
N MET A 284 -33.86 -11.80 -19.56
CA MET A 284 -32.66 -12.45 -20.06
C MET A 284 -31.68 -12.79 -18.92
N ALA A 285 -31.43 -11.84 -18.01
CA ALA A 285 -30.62 -12.07 -16.82
C ALA A 285 -31.19 -13.20 -15.94
N GLN A 286 -32.51 -13.24 -15.77
CA GLN A 286 -33.21 -14.30 -15.04
C GLN A 286 -33.00 -15.68 -15.67
N SER A 287 -32.92 -15.78 -17.01
CA SER A 287 -32.63 -17.04 -17.68
C SER A 287 -31.24 -17.58 -17.31
N ILE A 288 -30.26 -16.70 -17.10
CA ILE A 288 -28.92 -17.07 -16.64
C ILE A 288 -28.95 -17.52 -15.18
N MET A 289 -29.71 -16.83 -14.34
CA MET A 289 -29.93 -17.26 -12.95
C MET A 289 -30.57 -18.64 -12.88
N SER A 290 -31.54 -18.94 -13.75
CA SER A 290 -32.14 -20.28 -13.82
C SER A 290 -31.13 -21.38 -14.17
N LEU A 291 -30.15 -21.09 -15.04
CA LEU A 291 -29.05 -22.01 -15.35
C LEU A 291 -28.10 -22.17 -14.15
N LEU A 292 -27.72 -21.07 -13.50
CA LEU A 292 -26.85 -21.08 -12.31
C LEU A 292 -27.47 -21.87 -11.16
N CYS A 293 -28.74 -21.61 -10.81
CA CYS A 293 -29.44 -22.34 -9.75
C CYS A 293 -29.61 -23.83 -10.08
N SER A 294 -29.71 -24.20 -11.36
CA SER A 294 -29.85 -25.60 -11.77
C SER A 294 -28.53 -26.37 -11.74
N PHE A 295 -27.48 -25.83 -12.36
CA PHE A 295 -26.18 -26.51 -12.47
C PHE A 295 -25.33 -26.35 -11.20
N PHE A 296 -25.42 -25.20 -10.54
CA PHE A 296 -24.55 -24.79 -9.43
C PHE A 296 -25.36 -24.22 -8.23
N PRO A 297 -26.32 -24.99 -7.67
CA PRO A 297 -27.16 -24.52 -6.55
C PRO A 297 -26.37 -24.17 -5.27
N SER A 298 -25.12 -24.62 -5.17
CA SER A 298 -24.24 -24.33 -4.03
C SER A 298 -23.28 -23.16 -4.28
N SER A 299 -23.40 -22.44 -5.40
CA SER A 299 -22.49 -21.36 -5.79
C SER A 299 -23.21 -20.01 -5.97
N VAL A 300 -24.54 -20.01 -5.84
CA VAL A 300 -25.40 -18.83 -5.87
C VAL A 300 -26.54 -19.04 -4.89
N ASP A 301 -27.04 -17.95 -4.31
CA ASP A 301 -28.24 -17.99 -3.48
C ASP A 301 -29.49 -17.98 -4.37
N GLN A 302 -30.53 -18.73 -3.98
CA GLN A 302 -31.78 -18.76 -4.72
C GLN A 302 -32.63 -17.53 -4.37
N LEU A 303 -32.60 -16.53 -5.25
CA LEU A 303 -33.31 -15.27 -5.10
C LEU A 303 -34.57 -15.22 -5.98
N ASN A 304 -35.57 -14.43 -5.57
CA ASN A 304 -36.72 -14.10 -6.42
C ASN A 304 -36.28 -13.34 -7.67
N ALA A 305 -37.01 -13.49 -8.77
CA ALA A 305 -36.70 -12.78 -10.00
C ALA A 305 -36.82 -11.26 -9.84
N GLU A 306 -35.89 -10.52 -10.45
CA GLU A 306 -35.97 -9.07 -10.52
C GLU A 306 -37.12 -8.60 -11.42
N ILE A 307 -37.82 -7.56 -10.98
CA ILE A 307 -38.96 -6.97 -11.68
C ILE A 307 -38.65 -5.51 -12.02
N GLY A 308 -38.73 -5.20 -13.32
CA GLY A 308 -38.63 -3.83 -13.81
C GLY A 308 -40.00 -3.15 -13.82
N LEU A 309 -40.01 -1.82 -13.72
CA LEU A 309 -41.23 -1.01 -13.84
C LEU A 309 -41.62 -0.69 -15.29
N VAL A 310 -40.70 -0.86 -16.23
CA VAL A 310 -40.84 -0.40 -17.61
C VAL A 310 -40.56 -1.57 -18.56
N TYR A 311 -41.38 -1.68 -19.60
CA TYR A 311 -41.11 -2.57 -20.73
C TYR A 311 -40.19 -1.87 -21.73
N GLY A 312 -39.23 -2.60 -22.26
CA GLY A 312 -38.32 -2.11 -23.30
C GLY A 312 -38.08 -3.20 -24.34
N GLU A 313 -37.24 -2.88 -25.32
CA GLU A 313 -36.97 -3.72 -26.48
C GLU A 313 -36.37 -5.08 -26.08
N ALA A 314 -36.54 -6.11 -26.92
CA ALA A 314 -35.87 -7.39 -26.69
C ALA A 314 -34.36 -7.24 -27.00
N PRO A 315 -33.47 -7.88 -26.22
CA PRO A 315 -32.08 -8.05 -26.63
C PRO A 315 -31.98 -8.61 -28.06
N VAL A 316 -31.01 -8.13 -28.83
CA VAL A 316 -30.89 -8.45 -30.25
C VAL A 316 -29.66 -9.34 -30.50
N LEU A 317 -29.89 -10.48 -31.14
CA LEU A 317 -28.84 -11.30 -31.75
C LEU A 317 -28.56 -10.78 -33.15
N LEU A 318 -27.33 -10.33 -33.39
CA LEU A 318 -26.90 -9.81 -34.68
C LEU A 318 -26.40 -10.95 -35.57
N GLU A 319 -27.00 -11.08 -36.75
CA GLU A 319 -26.54 -11.98 -37.81
C GLU A 319 -25.84 -11.17 -38.91
N SER A 320 -24.65 -11.61 -39.33
CA SER A 320 -23.88 -11.01 -40.44
C SER A 320 -24.13 -11.82 -41.71
N ASP A 321 -24.47 -11.16 -42.81
CA ASP A 321 -24.91 -11.80 -44.05
C ASP A 321 -23.72 -12.34 -44.90
N ASN A 322 -22.45 -12.03 -44.53
CA ASN A 322 -21.35 -12.01 -45.51
C ASN A 322 -19.99 -12.59 -45.07
N ASP A 323 -19.89 -13.46 -44.06
CA ASP A 323 -18.60 -13.93 -43.47
C ASP A 323 -17.66 -12.79 -42.98
N GLU A 324 -18.05 -11.53 -43.15
CA GLU A 324 -17.36 -10.35 -42.67
C GLU A 324 -17.60 -10.18 -41.16
N ASN A 325 -16.51 -9.90 -40.46
CA ASN A 325 -16.54 -9.62 -39.02
C ASN A 325 -17.49 -8.44 -38.75
N ALA A 326 -18.55 -8.66 -37.99
CA ALA A 326 -19.56 -7.66 -37.67
C ALA A 326 -18.98 -6.35 -37.09
N ILE A 327 -17.86 -6.42 -36.37
CA ILE A 327 -17.16 -5.23 -35.86
C ILE A 327 -16.62 -4.38 -37.01
N MET A 328 -16.13 -5.01 -38.08
CA MET A 328 -15.71 -4.29 -39.29
C MET A 328 -16.91 -3.68 -40.02
N SER A 329 -18.06 -4.33 -40.04
CA SER A 329 -19.27 -3.75 -40.63
C SER A 329 -19.77 -2.53 -39.84
N ILE A 330 -19.72 -2.56 -38.49
CA ILE A 330 -20.18 -1.45 -37.64
C ILE A 330 -19.20 -0.25 -37.68
N PHE A 331 -17.89 -0.50 -37.69
CA PHE A 331 -16.84 0.51 -37.48
C PHE A 331 -15.86 0.71 -38.65
N GLY A 332 -15.92 -0.10 -39.70
CA GLY A 332 -14.90 -0.14 -40.78
C GLY A 332 -14.99 0.97 -41.83
N GLU A 333 -16.19 1.53 -42.07
CA GLU A 333 -16.41 2.52 -43.14
C GLU A 333 -15.86 3.94 -42.84
N SER A 334 -15.45 4.21 -41.59
CA SER A 334 -15.10 5.56 -41.09
C SER A 334 -13.69 6.07 -41.46
N LYS A 335 -12.88 5.35 -42.25
CA LYS A 335 -11.54 5.82 -42.67
C LYS A 335 -11.56 6.90 -43.78
N SER A 336 -12.73 7.44 -44.15
CA SER A 336 -12.89 8.42 -45.23
C SER A 336 -12.77 9.88 -44.75
N LYS A 337 -11.56 10.43 -44.84
CA LYS A 337 -11.14 11.84 -45.09
C LYS A 337 -11.84 13.07 -44.44
N HIS A 338 -12.87 12.98 -43.60
CA HIS A 338 -13.50 14.15 -42.97
C HIS A 338 -13.82 13.91 -41.48
N GLY A 339 -12.87 14.28 -40.60
CA GLY A 339 -13.00 14.90 -39.27
C GLY A 339 -13.96 14.38 -38.18
N ASN A 340 -15.09 13.73 -38.48
CA ASN A 340 -16.05 13.25 -37.49
C ASN A 340 -15.97 11.73 -37.40
N LEU A 341 -15.38 11.25 -36.31
CA LEU A 341 -15.28 9.81 -36.01
C LEU A 341 -16.70 9.27 -35.71
N HIS A 342 -17.35 8.67 -36.71
CA HIS A 342 -18.70 8.07 -36.59
C HIS A 342 -18.66 6.72 -35.83
N GLY A 343 -18.46 6.79 -34.51
CA GLY A 343 -18.42 5.65 -33.60
C GLY A 343 -19.52 5.67 -32.52
N PHE A 344 -19.32 4.86 -31.49
CA PHE A 344 -20.22 4.79 -30.32
C PHE A 344 -20.03 5.98 -29.38
N GLY A 345 -21.12 6.39 -28.74
CA GLY A 345 -21.17 7.47 -27.74
C GLY A 345 -20.57 7.08 -26.39
N ALA A 346 -20.55 8.04 -25.46
CA ALA A 346 -20.01 7.88 -24.10
C ALA A 346 -20.80 6.88 -23.24
N GLU A 347 -22.07 6.66 -23.57
CA GLU A 347 -22.96 5.74 -22.87
C GLU A 347 -23.10 4.38 -23.57
N GLN A 348 -22.24 4.11 -24.55
CA GLN A 348 -22.25 2.89 -25.36
C GLN A 348 -20.91 2.17 -25.25
N VAL A 349 -20.93 0.87 -24.97
CA VAL A 349 -19.72 0.08 -24.74
C VAL A 349 -19.73 -1.23 -25.50
N ILE A 350 -18.54 -1.66 -25.91
CA ILE A 350 -18.27 -3.02 -26.37
C ILE A 350 -17.72 -3.81 -25.19
N LEU A 351 -18.44 -4.85 -24.77
CA LEU A 351 -17.97 -5.78 -23.75
C LEU A 351 -17.40 -7.03 -24.40
N VAL A 352 -16.21 -7.41 -23.96
CA VAL A 352 -15.52 -8.62 -24.40
C VAL A 352 -15.14 -9.47 -23.19
N ARG A 353 -14.91 -10.76 -23.42
CA ARG A 353 -14.65 -11.71 -22.33
C ARG A 353 -13.23 -11.55 -21.73
N ASP A 354 -12.22 -11.31 -22.55
CA ASP A 354 -10.81 -11.27 -22.11
C ASP A 354 -9.96 -10.18 -22.79
N ASP A 355 -8.79 -9.92 -22.20
CA ASP A 355 -7.84 -8.89 -22.65
C ASP A 355 -7.30 -9.14 -24.07
N ALA A 356 -7.17 -10.42 -24.45
CA ALA A 356 -6.73 -10.78 -25.80
C ALA A 356 -7.73 -10.30 -26.85
N THR A 357 -9.02 -10.53 -26.61
CA THR A 357 -10.10 -10.05 -27.48
C THR A 357 -10.21 -8.53 -27.42
N LYS A 358 -10.08 -7.91 -26.24
CA LYS A 358 -10.05 -6.45 -26.07
C LYS A 358 -8.98 -5.80 -26.95
N LYS A 359 -7.75 -6.29 -26.86
CA LYS A 359 -6.61 -5.79 -27.65
C LYS A 359 -6.86 -5.91 -29.14
N GLN A 360 -7.34 -7.06 -29.61
CA GLN A 360 -7.68 -7.27 -31.02
C GLN A 360 -8.72 -6.24 -31.52
N ILE A 361 -9.73 -5.93 -30.71
CA ILE A 361 -10.77 -4.97 -31.09
C ILE A 361 -10.24 -3.55 -31.09
N ILE A 362 -9.47 -3.15 -30.08
CA ILE A 362 -8.82 -1.84 -30.02
C ILE A 362 -7.91 -1.63 -31.25
N ASP A 363 -7.13 -2.65 -31.62
CA ASP A 363 -6.24 -2.60 -32.81
C ASP A 363 -7.05 -2.43 -34.13
N LEU A 364 -8.28 -2.95 -34.19
CA LEU A 364 -9.15 -2.85 -35.37
C LEU A 364 -9.88 -1.51 -35.46
N ILE A 365 -10.52 -1.06 -34.37
CA ILE A 365 -11.43 0.09 -34.40
C ILE A 365 -10.80 1.39 -33.88
N GLY A 366 -9.66 1.31 -33.18
CA GLY A 366 -9.01 2.45 -32.53
C GLY A 366 -9.91 3.10 -31.47
N LYS A 367 -10.02 4.43 -31.50
CA LYS A 367 -10.77 5.23 -30.51
C LYS A 367 -12.26 5.42 -30.84
N GLN A 368 -12.84 4.54 -31.65
CA GLN A 368 -14.22 4.67 -32.12
C GLN A 368 -15.27 4.30 -31.06
N ALA A 369 -14.94 3.44 -30.10
CA ALA A 369 -15.87 3.00 -29.04
C ALA A 369 -15.13 2.74 -27.73
N LEU A 370 -15.87 2.72 -26.62
CA LEU A 370 -15.38 2.18 -25.36
C LEU A 370 -15.30 0.66 -25.47
N VAL A 371 -14.15 0.07 -25.12
CA VAL A 371 -13.95 -1.39 -25.12
C VAL A 371 -13.44 -1.80 -23.76
N LEU A 372 -14.23 -2.61 -23.05
CA LEU A 372 -13.91 -3.11 -21.72
C LEU A 372 -14.06 -4.63 -21.67
N THR A 373 -13.26 -5.29 -20.84
CA THR A 373 -13.56 -6.65 -20.43
C THR A 373 -14.73 -6.68 -19.45
N ILE A 374 -15.37 -7.84 -19.31
CA ILE A 374 -16.48 -8.00 -18.35
C ILE A 374 -16.02 -7.75 -16.90
N VAL A 375 -14.77 -8.05 -16.58
CA VAL A 375 -14.20 -7.78 -15.24
C VAL A 375 -14.03 -6.27 -15.03
N GLU A 376 -13.52 -5.57 -16.04
CA GLU A 376 -13.30 -4.11 -16.00
C GLU A 376 -14.61 -3.31 -15.97
N CYS A 377 -15.73 -3.85 -16.48
CA CYS A 377 -17.01 -3.16 -16.46
C CYS A 377 -17.84 -3.41 -15.19
N LYS A 378 -17.36 -4.24 -14.26
CA LYS A 378 -18.05 -4.45 -12.98
C LYS A 378 -18.16 -3.11 -12.24
N GLY A 379 -19.32 -2.84 -11.63
CA GLY A 379 -19.61 -1.54 -10.99
C GLY A 379 -20.05 -0.43 -11.95
N LEU A 380 -19.80 -0.58 -13.26
CA LEU A 380 -20.23 0.36 -14.28
C LEU A 380 -21.58 0.00 -14.89
N GLU A 381 -22.20 0.97 -15.58
CA GLU A 381 -23.42 0.78 -16.36
C GLU A 381 -23.42 1.64 -17.61
N PHE A 382 -24.12 1.17 -18.63
CA PHE A 382 -24.19 1.78 -19.94
C PHE A 382 -25.63 1.77 -20.46
N GLN A 383 -25.99 2.78 -21.26
CA GLN A 383 -27.29 2.78 -21.94
C GLN A 383 -27.35 1.60 -22.91
N ASP A 384 -26.31 1.45 -23.72
CA ASP A 384 -26.23 0.39 -24.70
C ASP A 384 -24.95 -0.44 -24.56
N VAL A 385 -25.10 -1.76 -24.72
CA VAL A 385 -24.02 -2.74 -24.62
C VAL A 385 -23.99 -3.59 -25.88
N LEU A 386 -22.82 -3.68 -26.51
CA LEU A 386 -22.51 -4.69 -27.52
C LEU A 386 -21.63 -5.78 -26.88
N LEU A 387 -22.22 -6.94 -26.57
CA LEU A 387 -21.48 -8.11 -26.13
C LEU A 387 -20.90 -8.83 -27.35
N TYR A 388 -19.57 -8.79 -27.49
CA TYR A 388 -18.90 -9.29 -28.67
C TYR A 388 -18.04 -10.53 -28.38
N ASN A 389 -18.27 -11.57 -29.18
CA ASN A 389 -17.49 -12.80 -29.27
C ASN A 389 -17.21 -13.46 -27.90
N PHE A 390 -18.19 -13.44 -27.01
CA PHE A 390 -18.11 -14.01 -25.67
C PHE A 390 -17.95 -15.54 -25.73
N PHE A 391 -18.79 -16.21 -26.52
CA PHE A 391 -18.76 -17.67 -26.64
C PHE A 391 -17.58 -18.15 -27.48
N GLY A 392 -17.21 -17.40 -28.52
CA GLY A 392 -16.03 -17.67 -29.36
C GLY A 392 -14.71 -17.61 -28.60
N SER A 393 -14.57 -16.66 -27.67
CA SER A 393 -13.37 -16.49 -26.81
C SER A 393 -13.38 -17.39 -25.56
N SER A 394 -14.53 -17.96 -25.21
CA SER A 394 -14.67 -18.84 -24.03
C SER A 394 -13.84 -20.13 -24.13
N PRO A 395 -13.15 -20.55 -23.05
CA PRO A 395 -12.42 -21.81 -23.02
C PRO A 395 -13.33 -23.05 -23.01
N LEU A 396 -14.65 -22.88 -22.80
CA LEU A 396 -15.61 -23.99 -22.75
C LEU A 396 -15.85 -24.62 -24.13
N ARG A 397 -15.84 -23.83 -25.21
CA ARG A 397 -16.10 -24.29 -26.59
C ARG A 397 -17.34 -25.19 -26.65
N ASN A 398 -17.20 -26.42 -27.16
CA ASN A 398 -18.29 -27.40 -27.26
C ASN A 398 -18.93 -27.83 -25.93
N LYS A 399 -18.36 -27.48 -24.77
CA LYS A 399 -18.96 -27.80 -23.47
C LYS A 399 -20.26 -27.04 -23.20
N TRP A 400 -20.53 -25.93 -23.90
CA TRP A 400 -21.82 -25.24 -23.86
C TRP A 400 -23.00 -26.12 -24.29
N ARG A 401 -22.75 -27.20 -25.05
CA ARG A 401 -23.79 -28.16 -25.47
C ARG A 401 -24.51 -28.85 -24.31
N VAL A 402 -23.95 -28.83 -23.10
CA VAL A 402 -24.61 -29.37 -21.90
C VAL A 402 -25.96 -28.69 -21.62
N LEU A 403 -26.16 -27.46 -22.13
CA LEU A 403 -27.42 -26.75 -22.01
C LEU A 403 -28.59 -27.43 -22.72
N TYR A 404 -28.34 -28.15 -23.82
CA TYR A 404 -29.42 -28.91 -24.46
C TYR A 404 -29.99 -29.99 -23.54
N GLY A 405 -29.17 -30.57 -22.66
CA GLY A 405 -29.66 -31.48 -21.62
C GLY A 405 -30.60 -30.77 -20.66
N TYR A 406 -30.23 -29.59 -20.16
CA TYR A 406 -31.11 -28.76 -19.33
C TYR A 406 -32.40 -28.36 -20.05
N MET A 407 -32.32 -27.97 -21.32
CA MET A 407 -33.48 -27.58 -22.12
C MET A 407 -34.44 -28.76 -22.33
N LYS A 408 -33.90 -29.97 -22.50
CA LYS A 408 -34.67 -31.21 -22.58
C LYS A 408 -35.35 -31.54 -21.25
N ASP A 409 -34.63 -31.42 -20.13
CA ASP A 409 -35.14 -31.70 -18.78
C ASP A 409 -36.22 -30.70 -18.33
N LYS A 410 -36.23 -29.50 -18.91
CA LYS A 410 -37.21 -28.43 -18.64
C LYS A 410 -38.32 -28.32 -19.70
N ASP A 411 -38.41 -29.30 -20.61
CA ASP A 411 -39.40 -29.32 -21.71
C ASP A 411 -39.38 -28.06 -22.60
N ILE A 412 -38.23 -27.39 -22.72
CA ILE A 412 -38.03 -26.21 -23.58
C ILE A 412 -37.85 -26.63 -25.04
N ILE A 413 -37.23 -27.79 -25.26
CA ILE A 413 -37.09 -28.43 -26.57
C ILE A 413 -37.80 -29.77 -26.58
N ALA A 414 -38.36 -30.15 -27.73
CA ALA A 414 -39.04 -31.43 -27.87
C ALA A 414 -38.04 -32.58 -27.73
N HIS A 415 -38.41 -33.64 -27.01
CA HIS A 415 -37.57 -34.84 -26.86
C HIS A 415 -37.22 -35.53 -28.20
N SER A 416 -37.94 -35.20 -29.28
CA SER A 416 -37.72 -35.68 -30.64
C SER A 416 -36.60 -34.97 -31.40
N GLU A 417 -36.07 -33.83 -30.92
CA GLU A 417 -35.11 -33.01 -31.69
C GLU A 417 -33.71 -33.64 -31.86
N GLY A 418 -33.43 -34.81 -31.25
CA GLY A 418 -32.23 -35.62 -31.59
C GLY A 418 -30.86 -34.94 -31.42
N ILE A 419 -30.81 -33.81 -30.71
CA ILE A 419 -29.58 -33.00 -30.55
C ILE A 419 -28.63 -33.72 -29.60
N SER A 420 -27.45 -34.11 -30.09
CA SER A 420 -26.42 -34.74 -29.27
C SER A 420 -25.88 -33.79 -28.20
N HIS A 421 -25.94 -34.17 -26.93
CA HIS A 421 -25.43 -33.37 -25.81
C HIS A 421 -24.72 -34.24 -24.78
N PRO A 422 -23.69 -33.73 -24.10
CA PRO A 422 -23.12 -34.40 -22.93
C PRO A 422 -24.05 -34.23 -21.72
N ASP A 423 -23.97 -35.18 -20.78
CA ASP A 423 -24.55 -35.00 -19.44
C ASP A 423 -23.72 -34.00 -18.63
N PHE A 424 -24.39 -33.31 -17.72
CA PHE A 424 -23.71 -32.39 -16.81
C PHE A 424 -22.82 -33.15 -15.83
N ASP A 425 -21.54 -32.83 -15.87
CA ASP A 425 -20.50 -33.34 -14.96
C ASP A 425 -19.77 -32.14 -14.34
N ARG A 426 -19.91 -31.96 -13.03
CA ARG A 426 -19.31 -30.83 -12.29
C ARG A 426 -17.81 -30.71 -12.52
N SER A 427 -17.09 -31.84 -12.55
CA SER A 427 -15.64 -31.86 -12.68
C SER A 427 -15.16 -31.48 -14.08
N LYS A 428 -15.96 -31.77 -15.12
CA LYS A 428 -15.68 -31.43 -16.53
C LYS A 428 -16.16 -30.03 -16.92
N HIS A 429 -17.24 -29.58 -16.28
CA HIS A 429 -17.93 -28.33 -16.54
C HIS A 429 -17.72 -27.28 -15.43
N TYR A 430 -16.68 -27.42 -14.60
CA TYR A 430 -16.44 -26.51 -13.46
C TYR A 430 -16.32 -25.04 -13.86
N LEU A 431 -15.84 -24.74 -15.08
CA LEU A 431 -15.74 -23.38 -15.64
C LEU A 431 -17.10 -22.80 -16.07
N LEU A 432 -18.15 -23.62 -16.24
CA LEU A 432 -19.47 -23.14 -16.65
C LEU A 432 -20.07 -22.17 -15.62
N CYS A 433 -19.80 -22.36 -14.34
CA CYS A 433 -20.27 -21.45 -13.29
C CYS A 433 -19.70 -20.04 -13.49
N SER A 434 -18.37 -19.91 -13.63
CA SER A 434 -17.73 -18.60 -13.80
C SER A 434 -18.07 -17.93 -15.12
N GLU A 435 -18.29 -18.68 -16.19
CA GLU A 435 -18.70 -18.14 -17.48
C GLU A 435 -20.17 -17.69 -17.46
N LEU A 436 -21.07 -18.42 -16.79
CA LEU A 436 -22.45 -17.96 -16.58
C LEU A 436 -22.51 -16.69 -15.70
N LYS A 437 -21.70 -16.60 -14.63
CA LYS A 437 -21.60 -15.38 -13.81
C LYS A 437 -21.08 -14.18 -14.61
N GLN A 438 -20.04 -14.37 -15.44
CA GLN A 438 -19.56 -13.32 -16.34
C GLN A 438 -20.65 -12.87 -17.33
N LEU A 439 -21.39 -13.81 -17.91
CA LEU A 439 -22.49 -13.50 -18.82
C LEU A 439 -23.61 -12.73 -18.11
N TYR A 440 -23.96 -13.11 -16.88
CA TYR A 440 -24.91 -12.38 -16.04
C TYR A 440 -24.46 -10.94 -15.78
N VAL A 441 -23.19 -10.74 -15.40
CA VAL A 441 -22.62 -9.40 -15.20
C VAL A 441 -22.71 -8.59 -16.48
N ALA A 442 -22.29 -9.13 -17.63
CA ALA A 442 -22.32 -8.46 -18.92
C ALA A 442 -23.73 -7.98 -19.31
N ILE A 443 -24.74 -8.86 -19.16
CA ILE A 443 -26.14 -8.53 -19.46
C ILE A 443 -26.64 -7.42 -18.54
N THR A 444 -26.37 -7.52 -17.23
CA THR A 444 -26.85 -6.56 -16.21
C THR A 444 -26.14 -5.21 -16.26
N ARG A 445 -25.09 -5.02 -17.07
CA ARG A 445 -24.50 -3.69 -17.34
C ARG A 445 -25.39 -2.82 -18.24
N THR A 446 -26.38 -3.42 -18.89
CA THR A 446 -27.22 -2.76 -19.89
C THR A 446 -28.44 -2.11 -19.27
N ARG A 447 -28.70 -0.85 -19.62
CA ARG A 447 -29.91 -0.13 -19.20
C ARG A 447 -31.00 -0.09 -20.26
N GLN A 448 -30.66 0.00 -21.55
CA GLN A 448 -31.62 0.17 -22.67
C GLN A 448 -31.47 -0.88 -23.78
N ARG A 449 -30.33 -0.98 -24.47
CA ARG A 449 -30.19 -1.89 -25.62
C ARG A 449 -29.01 -2.83 -25.46
N LEU A 450 -29.29 -4.13 -25.57
CA LEU A 450 -28.28 -5.18 -25.58
C LEU A 450 -28.20 -5.79 -26.98
N TRP A 451 -27.05 -5.66 -27.61
CA TRP A 451 -26.71 -6.36 -28.84
C TRP A 451 -25.70 -7.46 -28.53
N ILE A 452 -25.91 -8.64 -29.10
CA ILE A 452 -24.99 -9.76 -28.96
C ILE A 452 -24.54 -10.18 -30.34
N CYS A 453 -23.22 -10.26 -30.51
CA CYS A 453 -22.61 -10.64 -31.77
C CYS A 453 -21.52 -11.68 -31.55
N GLU A 454 -21.50 -12.74 -32.35
CA GLU A 454 -20.53 -13.84 -32.25
C GLU A 454 -19.94 -14.13 -33.63
N ASN A 455 -18.64 -14.42 -33.69
CA ASN A 455 -17.99 -14.80 -34.95
C ASN A 455 -18.03 -16.31 -35.20
N THR A 456 -18.23 -17.12 -34.15
CA THR A 456 -18.20 -18.58 -34.24
C THR A 456 -19.56 -19.14 -33.86
N GLU A 457 -20.38 -19.46 -34.87
CA GLU A 457 -21.74 -19.95 -34.64
C GLU A 457 -21.79 -21.23 -33.80
N ASP A 458 -20.84 -22.16 -33.98
CA ASP A 458 -20.91 -23.48 -33.35
C ASP A 458 -20.90 -23.43 -31.81
N TYR A 459 -20.21 -22.46 -31.21
CA TYR A 459 -20.05 -22.36 -29.76
C TYR A 459 -21.20 -21.59 -29.10
N CYS A 460 -21.78 -20.61 -29.78
CA CYS A 460 -22.88 -19.80 -29.23
C CYS A 460 -24.26 -20.45 -29.40
N ARG A 461 -24.43 -21.35 -30.40
CA ARG A 461 -25.70 -22.02 -30.72
C ARG A 461 -26.49 -22.53 -29.51
N PRO A 462 -25.90 -23.27 -28.53
CA PRO A 462 -26.67 -23.76 -27.39
C PRO A 462 -27.34 -22.65 -26.55
N MET A 463 -26.65 -21.52 -26.35
CA MET A 463 -27.21 -20.36 -25.63
C MET A 463 -28.20 -19.58 -26.49
N PHE A 464 -27.92 -19.42 -27.78
CA PHE A 464 -28.81 -18.72 -28.70
C PHE A 464 -30.13 -19.48 -28.87
N ASP A 465 -30.09 -20.79 -29.04
CA ASP A 465 -31.29 -21.63 -29.10
C ASP A 465 -32.07 -21.57 -27.79
N TYR A 466 -31.38 -21.56 -26.66
CA TYR A 466 -31.99 -21.38 -25.34
C TYR A 466 -32.80 -20.08 -25.27
N TRP A 467 -32.20 -18.95 -25.65
CA TRP A 467 -32.89 -17.67 -25.62
C TRP A 467 -33.98 -17.54 -26.69
N LYS A 468 -33.78 -18.09 -27.89
CA LYS A 468 -34.78 -18.11 -28.97
C LYS A 468 -36.01 -18.92 -28.57
N LYS A 469 -35.83 -20.13 -28.02
CA LYS A 469 -36.94 -20.99 -27.57
C LYS A 469 -37.72 -20.38 -26.41
N LEU A 470 -37.05 -19.63 -25.53
CA LEU A 470 -37.69 -18.85 -24.47
C LEU A 470 -38.29 -17.52 -24.94
N CYS A 471 -38.17 -17.18 -26.23
CA CYS A 471 -38.65 -15.91 -26.81
C CYS A 471 -38.09 -14.67 -26.08
N LEU A 472 -36.82 -14.73 -25.68
CA LEU A 472 -36.15 -13.66 -24.94
C LEU A 472 -35.39 -12.68 -25.82
N VAL A 473 -35.14 -13.05 -27.08
CA VAL A 473 -34.29 -12.30 -28.01
C VAL A 473 -34.99 -12.10 -29.35
N GLU A 474 -34.62 -11.03 -30.03
CA GLU A 474 -34.93 -10.81 -31.44
C GLU A 474 -33.69 -11.08 -32.29
N VAL A 475 -33.87 -11.67 -33.47
CA VAL A 475 -32.78 -11.87 -34.43
C VAL A 475 -32.88 -10.81 -35.51
N ARG A 476 -31.80 -10.05 -35.74
CA ARG A 476 -31.75 -9.01 -36.79
C ARG A 476 -30.48 -9.13 -37.63
N LEU A 477 -30.64 -8.93 -38.93
CA LEU A 477 -29.53 -8.78 -39.86
C LEU A 477 -28.83 -7.44 -39.63
N LEU A 478 -27.50 -7.45 -39.71
CA LEU A 478 -26.67 -6.26 -39.55
C LEU A 478 -26.64 -5.44 -40.85
N ASP A 479 -27.71 -4.68 -41.10
CA ASP A 479 -27.82 -3.77 -42.24
C ASP A 479 -27.39 -2.33 -41.92
N SER A 480 -27.27 -1.50 -42.96
CA SER A 480 -26.86 -0.08 -42.81
C SER A 480 -27.81 0.74 -41.93
N ALA A 481 -29.12 0.43 -41.95
CA ALA A 481 -30.12 1.14 -41.15
C ALA A 481 -29.97 0.82 -39.66
N LEU A 482 -29.74 -0.45 -39.32
CA LEU A 482 -29.48 -0.89 -37.96
C LEU A 482 -28.17 -0.31 -37.43
N ILE A 483 -27.08 -0.35 -38.22
CA ILE A 483 -25.80 0.24 -37.84
C ILE A 483 -25.94 1.74 -37.54
N GLN A 484 -26.73 2.46 -38.34
CA GLN A 484 -27.01 3.88 -38.08
C GLN A 484 -27.83 4.07 -36.79
N ALA A 485 -28.83 3.22 -36.53
CA ALA A 485 -29.63 3.26 -35.30
C ALA A 485 -28.85 2.86 -34.04
N MET A 486 -27.80 2.04 -34.18
CA MET A 486 -26.89 1.67 -33.10
C MET A 486 -26.02 2.84 -32.66
N LYS A 487 -25.71 3.81 -33.52
CA LYS A 487 -24.79 4.91 -33.18
C LYS A 487 -25.53 6.06 -32.50
N THR A 488 -25.18 6.33 -31.24
CA THR A 488 -25.73 7.45 -30.47
C THR A 488 -24.66 8.50 -30.24
N GLY A 489 -24.94 9.76 -30.62
CA GLY A 489 -24.03 10.88 -30.34
C GLY A 489 -23.92 11.16 -28.84
N SER A 490 -22.83 11.80 -28.43
CA SER A 490 -22.64 12.25 -27.05
C SER A 490 -22.01 13.63 -27.01
N SER A 491 -22.39 14.43 -26.03
CA SER A 491 -21.82 15.75 -25.80
C SER A 491 -20.42 15.65 -25.19
N CYS A 492 -19.67 16.77 -25.20
CA CYS A 492 -18.38 16.83 -24.50
C CYS A 492 -18.52 16.58 -23.00
N ASP A 493 -19.64 16.99 -22.38
CA ASP A 493 -19.90 16.80 -20.96
C ASP A 493 -20.18 15.32 -20.64
N ASP A 494 -20.91 14.61 -21.51
CA ASP A 494 -21.14 13.17 -21.36
C ASP A 494 -19.81 12.40 -21.36
N TRP A 495 -18.91 12.73 -22.30
CA TRP A 495 -17.57 12.16 -22.34
C TRP A 495 -16.76 12.51 -21.10
N ARG A 496 -16.85 13.73 -20.58
CA ARG A 496 -16.13 14.12 -19.34
C ARG A 496 -16.63 13.34 -18.13
N LEU A 497 -17.94 13.21 -17.96
CA LEU A 497 -18.55 12.46 -16.85
C LEU A 497 -18.20 10.98 -16.94
N ARG A 498 -18.27 10.38 -18.13
CA ARG A 498 -17.87 8.99 -18.36
C ARG A 498 -16.37 8.79 -18.10
N GLY A 499 -15.53 9.72 -18.52
CA GLY A 499 -14.09 9.70 -18.26
C GLY A 499 -13.76 9.72 -16.77
N THR A 500 -14.45 10.54 -15.97
CA THR A 500 -14.29 10.55 -14.51
C THR A 500 -14.69 9.21 -13.89
N LYS A 501 -15.83 8.63 -14.27
CA LYS A 501 -16.23 7.31 -13.78
C LYS A 501 -15.18 6.23 -14.10
N LEU A 502 -14.71 6.19 -15.35
CA LEU A 502 -13.69 5.22 -15.78
C LEU A 502 -12.35 5.43 -15.08
N PHE A 503 -11.96 6.67 -14.83
CA PHE A 503 -10.73 6.99 -14.10
C PHE A 503 -10.79 6.42 -12.67
N ASN A 504 -11.90 6.66 -11.96
CA ASN A 504 -12.09 6.16 -10.59
C ASN A 504 -12.12 4.62 -10.53
N GLU A 505 -12.62 3.94 -11.56
CA GLU A 505 -12.59 2.47 -11.67
C GLU A 505 -11.23 1.91 -12.17
N GLY A 506 -10.18 2.74 -12.25
CA GLY A 506 -8.84 2.35 -12.71
C GLY A 506 -8.72 2.06 -14.22
N GLN A 507 -9.75 2.39 -15.01
CA GLN A 507 -9.79 2.19 -16.47
C GLN A 507 -9.14 3.36 -17.23
N PHE A 508 -7.87 3.62 -16.95
CA PHE A 508 -7.14 4.81 -17.38
C PHE A 508 -7.05 4.99 -18.91
N GLU A 509 -6.90 3.91 -19.68
CA GLU A 509 -6.83 3.97 -21.14
C GLU A 509 -8.16 4.49 -21.74
N MET A 510 -9.29 3.94 -21.29
CA MET A 510 -10.61 4.37 -21.74
C MET A 510 -10.98 5.76 -21.19
N ALA A 511 -10.55 6.09 -19.97
CA ALA A 511 -10.70 7.44 -19.41
C ALA A 511 -9.94 8.48 -20.23
N THR A 512 -8.71 8.19 -20.64
CA THR A 512 -7.89 9.05 -21.52
C THR A 512 -8.64 9.32 -22.82
N MET A 513 -9.17 8.29 -23.49
CA MET A 513 -9.97 8.45 -24.70
C MET A 513 -11.21 9.33 -24.47
N CYS A 514 -11.89 9.17 -23.33
CA CYS A 514 -13.04 10.00 -22.99
C CYS A 514 -12.66 11.48 -22.84
N PHE A 515 -11.58 11.78 -22.12
CA PHE A 515 -11.13 13.17 -21.94
C PHE A 515 -10.61 13.80 -23.23
N GLU A 516 -9.97 13.03 -24.12
CA GLU A 516 -9.65 13.48 -25.48
C GLU A 516 -10.92 13.86 -26.26
N LYS A 517 -11.96 13.01 -26.25
CA LYS A 517 -13.25 13.29 -26.90
C LYS A 517 -14.00 14.46 -26.26
N ALA A 518 -13.80 14.69 -24.96
CA ALA A 518 -14.35 15.83 -24.23
C ALA A 518 -13.58 17.15 -24.48
N GLY A 519 -12.39 17.08 -25.09
CA GLY A 519 -11.49 18.23 -25.24
C GLY A 519 -10.84 18.69 -23.93
N ASP A 520 -10.81 17.85 -22.90
CA ASP A 520 -10.24 18.16 -21.57
C ASP A 520 -8.76 17.76 -21.52
N ALA A 521 -7.89 18.65 -21.99
CA ALA A 521 -6.45 18.39 -22.10
C ALA A 521 -5.75 18.14 -20.75
N HIS A 522 -6.28 18.67 -19.64
CA HIS A 522 -5.69 18.45 -18.32
C HIS A 522 -6.02 17.04 -17.83
N ARG A 523 -7.30 16.67 -17.81
CA ARG A 523 -7.73 15.34 -17.33
C ARG A 523 -7.26 14.21 -18.25
N GLU A 524 -7.14 14.49 -19.55
CA GLU A 524 -6.55 13.57 -20.52
C GLU A 524 -5.10 13.20 -20.14
N LYS A 525 -4.24 14.21 -19.94
CA LYS A 525 -2.86 14.01 -19.51
C LYS A 525 -2.77 13.31 -18.16
N TRP A 526 -3.64 13.69 -17.21
CA TRP A 526 -3.70 13.03 -15.91
C TRP A 526 -4.04 11.54 -16.05
N ALA A 527 -5.10 11.18 -16.77
CA ALA A 527 -5.47 9.79 -17.04
C ALA A 527 -4.35 9.02 -17.75
N ARG A 528 -3.69 9.65 -18.71
CA ARG A 528 -2.56 9.05 -19.43
C ARG A 528 -1.39 8.75 -18.49
N ALA A 529 -1.03 9.69 -17.63
CA ALA A 529 0.06 9.51 -16.66
C ALA A 529 -0.26 8.42 -15.64
N ALA A 530 -1.49 8.37 -15.12
CA ALA A 530 -1.95 7.31 -14.22
C ALA A 530 -1.90 5.93 -14.89
N GLY A 531 -2.35 5.84 -16.14
CA GLY A 531 -2.25 4.61 -16.94
C GLY A 531 -0.81 4.15 -17.16
N LEU A 532 0.14 5.06 -17.38
CA LEU A 532 1.56 4.75 -17.50
C LEU A 532 2.17 4.23 -16.19
N VAL A 533 1.75 4.79 -15.04
CA VAL A 533 2.16 4.26 -13.72
C VAL A 533 1.63 2.84 -13.55
N ALA A 534 0.35 2.59 -13.82
CA ALA A 534 -0.23 1.25 -13.73
C ALA A 534 0.44 0.24 -14.67
N ILE A 535 0.84 0.66 -15.88
CA ILE A 535 1.64 -0.17 -16.80
C ILE A 535 3.02 -0.45 -16.19
N ALA A 536 3.66 0.55 -15.60
CA ALA A 536 4.97 0.38 -15.00
C ALA A 536 4.96 -0.62 -13.85
N ASP A 537 3.99 -0.52 -12.95
CA ASP A 537 3.87 -1.41 -11.80
C ASP A 537 3.67 -2.88 -12.24
N ARG A 538 2.91 -3.10 -13.32
CA ARG A 538 2.76 -4.44 -13.95
C ARG A 538 4.03 -4.92 -14.66
N ALA A 539 4.80 -4.00 -15.25
CA ALA A 539 5.94 -4.33 -16.09
C ALA A 539 7.25 -4.50 -15.31
N ILE A 540 7.46 -3.80 -14.19
CA ILE A 540 8.76 -3.77 -13.50
C ILE A 540 9.29 -5.16 -13.14
N SER A 541 8.41 -6.10 -12.78
CA SER A 541 8.77 -7.48 -12.42
C SER A 541 9.17 -8.35 -13.62
N THR A 542 8.72 -8.01 -14.84
CA THR A 542 8.90 -8.83 -16.05
C THR A 542 9.78 -8.16 -17.11
N ASN A 543 9.74 -6.83 -17.21
CA ASN A 543 10.47 -5.97 -18.11
C ASN A 543 10.79 -4.61 -17.45
N LEU A 544 11.93 -4.57 -16.76
CA LEU A 544 12.41 -3.40 -16.03
C LEU A 544 12.56 -2.15 -16.91
N GLU A 545 13.02 -2.31 -18.16
CA GLU A 545 13.24 -1.20 -19.08
C GLU A 545 11.92 -0.55 -19.50
N LEU A 546 10.90 -1.36 -19.83
CA LEU A 546 9.57 -0.86 -20.14
C LEU A 546 8.94 -0.16 -18.93
N GLY A 547 9.10 -0.73 -17.74
CA GLY A 547 8.61 -0.15 -16.50
C GLY A 547 9.24 1.22 -16.21
N LYS A 548 10.57 1.31 -16.28
CA LYS A 548 11.30 2.58 -16.10
C LYS A 548 10.94 3.62 -17.16
N ALA A 549 10.84 3.23 -18.43
CA ALA A 549 10.44 4.15 -19.50
C ALA A 549 9.01 4.69 -19.27
N SER A 550 8.09 3.85 -18.79
CA SER A 550 6.71 4.24 -18.50
C SER A 550 6.63 5.22 -17.32
N LEU A 551 7.36 4.96 -16.22
CA LEU A 551 7.46 5.89 -15.09
C LEU A 551 8.11 7.22 -15.49
N GLN A 552 9.14 7.19 -16.34
CA GLN A 552 9.79 8.40 -16.83
C GLN A 552 8.79 9.27 -17.60
N MET A 553 8.07 8.69 -18.57
CA MET A 553 7.03 9.42 -19.31
C MET A 553 5.90 9.91 -18.39
N ALA A 554 5.45 9.10 -17.42
CA ALA A 554 4.45 9.52 -16.45
C ALA A 554 4.90 10.74 -15.63
N SER A 555 6.14 10.72 -15.14
CA SER A 555 6.72 11.81 -14.36
C SER A 555 6.74 13.14 -15.13
N GLU A 556 7.14 13.10 -16.41
CA GLU A 556 7.19 14.27 -17.29
C GLU A 556 5.81 14.83 -17.57
N ILE A 557 4.81 13.96 -17.79
CA ILE A 557 3.42 14.38 -17.99
C ILE A 557 2.88 15.04 -16.71
N TYR A 558 3.13 14.44 -15.54
CA TYR A 558 2.70 15.01 -14.25
C TYR A 558 3.35 16.38 -13.98
N GLU A 559 4.65 16.55 -14.24
CA GLU A 559 5.31 17.85 -14.15
C GLU A 559 4.67 18.88 -15.11
N ALA A 560 4.35 18.47 -16.33
CA ALA A 560 3.77 19.35 -17.35
C ALA A 560 2.35 19.83 -17.03
N ILE A 561 1.58 19.08 -16.23
CA ILE A 561 0.25 19.49 -15.76
C ILE A 561 0.25 20.09 -14.34
N GLY A 562 1.42 20.25 -13.72
CA GLY A 562 1.54 20.85 -12.38
C GLY A 562 1.23 19.90 -11.22
N MET A 563 1.08 18.60 -11.47
CA MET A 563 0.87 17.57 -10.44
C MET A 563 2.21 17.10 -9.86
N HIS A 564 2.90 18.01 -9.18
CA HIS A 564 4.29 17.83 -8.75
C HIS A 564 4.49 16.71 -7.73
N GLU A 565 3.52 16.47 -6.84
CA GLU A 565 3.60 15.34 -5.89
C GLU A 565 3.59 13.99 -6.62
N LYS A 566 2.67 13.78 -7.57
CA LYS A 566 2.62 12.54 -8.36
C LYS A 566 3.89 12.34 -9.21
N ALA A 567 4.45 13.43 -9.75
CA ALA A 567 5.74 13.38 -10.45
C ALA A 567 6.89 12.93 -9.53
N ALA A 568 6.98 13.50 -8.32
CA ALA A 568 8.01 13.12 -7.35
C ALA A 568 7.90 11.65 -6.91
N THR A 569 6.68 11.14 -6.72
CA THR A 569 6.44 9.71 -6.47
C THR A 569 6.95 8.83 -7.61
N CYS A 570 6.77 9.23 -8.88
CA CYS A 570 7.34 8.51 -10.01
C CYS A 570 8.88 8.49 -9.97
N TYR A 571 9.53 9.61 -9.62
CA TYR A 571 10.99 9.66 -9.46
C TYR A 571 11.51 8.79 -8.32
N ILE A 572 10.77 8.72 -7.20
CA ILE A 572 11.06 7.79 -6.10
C ILE A 572 11.03 6.35 -6.61
N LYS A 573 9.97 5.94 -7.34
CA LYS A 573 9.85 4.60 -7.93
C LYS A 573 10.97 4.29 -8.94
N LEU A 574 11.47 5.30 -9.66
CA LEU A 574 12.62 5.18 -10.55
C LEU A 574 13.96 5.04 -9.81
N GLY A 575 14.02 5.36 -8.52
CA GLY A 575 15.25 5.47 -7.74
C GLY A 575 16.00 6.80 -7.94
N ASP A 576 15.43 7.77 -8.65
CA ASP A 576 15.97 9.13 -8.79
C ASP A 576 15.51 10.01 -7.62
N TYR A 577 15.98 9.65 -6.43
CA TYR A 577 15.66 10.36 -5.19
C TYR A 577 16.12 11.82 -5.21
N LYS A 578 17.19 12.15 -5.96
CA LYS A 578 17.67 13.52 -6.07
C LYS A 578 16.67 14.39 -6.81
N ARG A 579 16.15 13.92 -7.96
CA ARG A 579 15.13 14.66 -8.71
C ARG A 579 13.81 14.76 -7.93
N ALA A 580 13.39 13.68 -7.27
CA ALA A 580 12.22 13.72 -6.38
C ALA A 580 12.35 14.79 -5.29
N GLY A 581 13.50 14.85 -4.61
CA GLY A 581 13.78 15.85 -3.57
C GLY A 581 13.74 17.28 -4.11
N MET A 582 14.28 17.52 -5.32
CA MET A 582 14.21 18.83 -5.96
C MET A 582 12.77 19.25 -6.29
N VAL A 583 11.95 18.33 -6.80
CA VAL A 583 10.54 18.61 -7.14
C VAL A 583 9.77 18.98 -5.87
N TYR A 584 9.87 18.17 -4.80
CA TYR A 584 9.21 18.47 -3.54
C TYR A 584 9.63 19.83 -2.97
N MET A 585 10.94 20.09 -2.93
CA MET A 585 11.50 21.33 -2.38
C MET A 585 11.06 22.58 -3.16
N GLN A 586 11.03 22.51 -4.50
CA GLN A 586 10.82 23.69 -5.34
C GLN A 586 9.36 23.90 -5.74
N LYS A 587 8.54 22.85 -5.76
CA LYS A 587 7.23 22.86 -6.41
C LYS A 587 6.06 22.44 -5.52
N CYS A 588 6.30 21.78 -4.38
CA CYS A 588 5.23 21.24 -3.52
C CYS A 588 4.99 22.03 -2.22
N GLY A 589 5.55 23.25 -2.11
CA GLY A 589 5.33 24.14 -0.96
C GLY A 589 6.04 23.69 0.33
N THR A 590 5.81 24.41 1.42
CA THR A 590 6.51 24.20 2.70
C THR A 590 6.06 22.93 3.44
N SER A 591 4.83 22.46 3.22
CA SER A 591 4.27 21.26 3.85
C SER A 591 4.95 19.96 3.41
N ARG A 592 5.65 19.98 2.27
CA ARG A 592 6.34 18.82 1.68
C ARG A 592 7.86 18.89 1.77
N LEU A 593 8.39 19.79 2.59
CA LEU A 593 9.85 19.90 2.79
C LEU A 593 10.42 18.68 3.51
N GLU A 594 9.69 18.07 4.45
CA GLU A 594 10.16 16.84 5.09
C GLU A 594 10.37 15.71 4.07
N ASP A 595 9.42 15.53 3.15
CA ASP A 595 9.50 14.54 2.06
C ASP A 595 10.71 14.81 1.13
N ALA A 596 11.00 16.08 0.85
CA ALA A 596 12.19 16.47 0.11
C ALA A 596 13.48 16.10 0.85
N GLY A 597 13.54 16.34 2.16
CA GLY A 597 14.68 15.99 3.01
C GLY A 597 14.93 14.48 3.04
N ASP A 598 13.87 13.68 3.18
CA ASP A 598 13.94 12.21 3.18
C ASP A 598 14.45 11.70 1.82
N CYS A 599 14.01 12.29 0.70
CA CYS A 599 14.53 11.98 -0.63
C CYS A 599 16.02 12.30 -0.77
N PHE A 600 16.47 13.49 -0.35
CA PHE A 600 17.90 13.84 -0.42
C PHE A 600 18.76 12.94 0.48
N ALA A 601 18.26 12.55 1.65
CA ALA A 601 18.94 11.61 2.54
C ALA A 601 19.14 10.23 1.88
N ARG A 602 18.12 9.72 1.17
CA ARG A 602 18.22 8.48 0.39
C ARG A 602 19.17 8.59 -0.80
N ALA A 603 19.27 9.78 -1.40
CA ALA A 603 20.23 10.09 -2.45
C ALA A 603 21.67 10.31 -1.92
N GLU A 604 21.92 10.17 -0.62
CA GLU A 604 23.17 10.52 0.07
C GLU A 604 23.62 11.98 -0.13
N CYS A 605 22.68 12.87 -0.47
CA CYS A 605 22.88 14.32 -0.60
C CYS A 605 22.69 14.98 0.77
N TRP A 606 23.63 14.72 1.69
CA TRP A 606 23.50 15.08 3.11
C TRP A 606 23.36 16.58 3.37
N SER A 607 23.98 17.43 2.53
CA SER A 607 23.92 18.90 2.64
C SER A 607 22.52 19.41 2.36
N GLU A 608 21.96 19.03 1.22
CA GLU A 608 20.63 19.40 0.77
C GLU A 608 19.57 18.84 1.73
N ALA A 609 19.75 17.60 2.19
CA ALA A 609 18.87 16.99 3.19
C ALA A 609 18.84 17.81 4.48
N ALA A 610 20.01 18.18 5.01
CA ALA A 610 20.11 18.97 6.25
C ALA A 610 19.46 20.36 6.10
N GLU A 611 19.76 21.08 5.01
CA GLU A 611 19.16 22.39 4.74
C GLU A 611 17.63 22.34 4.67
N VAL A 612 17.10 21.32 3.99
CA VAL A 612 15.66 21.16 3.81
C VAL A 612 14.99 20.77 5.12
N PHE A 613 15.56 19.83 5.89
CA PHE A 613 15.04 19.49 7.21
C PHE A 613 15.07 20.66 8.19
N PHE A 614 16.09 21.51 8.13
CA PHE A 614 16.15 22.73 8.93
C PHE A 614 15.00 23.67 8.57
N LYS A 615 14.76 23.92 7.27
CA LYS A 615 13.61 24.72 6.79
C LYS A 615 12.26 24.12 7.15
N ALA A 616 12.17 22.79 7.19
CA ALA A 616 10.97 22.05 7.62
C ALA A 616 10.76 22.06 9.15
N LYS A 617 11.69 22.64 9.93
CA LYS A 617 11.73 22.58 11.41
C LYS A 617 11.90 21.17 11.98
N CYS A 618 12.35 20.21 11.16
CA CYS A 618 12.68 18.84 11.57
C CYS A 618 14.11 18.76 12.11
N TYR A 619 14.38 19.42 13.23
CA TYR A 619 15.75 19.63 13.73
C TYR A 619 16.51 18.33 14.05
N THR A 620 15.82 17.32 14.59
CA THR A 620 16.39 15.99 14.89
C THR A 620 16.97 15.33 13.63
N LYS A 621 16.19 15.31 12.54
CA LYS A 621 16.61 14.79 11.23
C LYS A 621 17.73 15.63 10.62
N CYS A 622 17.61 16.96 10.68
CA CYS A 622 18.65 17.89 10.21
C CYS A 622 20.03 17.58 10.81
N PHE A 623 20.14 17.58 12.14
CA PHE A 623 21.40 17.35 12.83
C PHE A 623 21.90 15.91 12.68
N SER A 624 21.01 14.93 12.50
CA SER A 624 21.41 13.57 12.13
C SER A 624 22.11 13.53 10.77
N MET A 625 21.59 14.26 9.76
CA MET A 625 22.22 14.33 8.44
C MET A 625 23.56 15.07 8.48
N CYS A 626 23.66 16.17 9.23
CA CYS A 626 24.93 16.88 9.45
C CYS A 626 26.00 15.98 10.10
N SER A 627 25.61 15.04 10.96
CA SER A 627 26.53 14.07 11.56
C SER A 627 26.99 12.97 10.60
N LYS A 628 26.14 12.57 9.64
CA LYS A 628 26.48 11.57 8.62
C LYS A 628 27.45 12.11 7.57
N GLY A 629 27.29 13.38 7.19
CA GLY A 629 28.19 14.06 6.26
C GLY A 629 29.48 14.49 6.96
N LYS A 630 30.59 13.78 6.74
CA LYS A 630 31.92 14.07 7.35
C LYS A 630 32.44 15.51 7.17
N GLN A 631 31.90 16.26 6.20
CA GLN A 631 32.27 17.66 5.92
C GLN A 631 31.22 18.68 6.39
N LEU A 632 30.10 18.23 6.98
CA LEU A 632 28.95 19.07 7.31
C LEU A 632 28.89 19.50 8.77
N PHE A 633 29.89 19.17 9.59
CA PHE A 633 29.90 19.56 11.00
C PHE A 633 29.86 21.09 11.20
N ASN A 634 30.52 21.84 10.31
CA ASN A 634 30.46 23.30 10.34
C ASN A 634 29.09 23.84 9.95
N LEU A 635 28.40 23.19 9.01
CA LEU A 635 27.05 23.55 8.59
C LEU A 635 26.05 23.32 9.74
N GLY A 636 26.19 22.20 10.46
CA GLY A 636 25.40 21.97 11.67
C GLY A 636 25.68 22.99 12.78
N LEU A 637 26.92 23.46 12.93
CA LEU A 637 27.20 24.54 13.88
C LEU A 637 26.51 25.86 13.49
N GLN A 638 26.45 26.18 12.19
CA GLN A 638 25.72 27.34 11.67
C GLN A 638 24.21 27.22 11.92
N PHE A 639 23.62 26.05 11.70
CA PHE A 639 22.21 25.81 12.00
C PHE A 639 21.89 25.93 13.49
N LEU A 640 22.79 25.48 14.37
CA LEU A 640 22.64 25.69 15.81
C LEU A 640 22.62 27.18 16.17
N GLN A 641 23.49 27.99 15.56
CA GLN A 641 23.52 29.44 15.78
C GLN A 641 22.23 30.10 15.30
N GLN A 642 21.75 29.76 14.10
CA GLN A 642 20.48 30.27 13.57
C GLN A 642 19.29 29.92 14.46
N LEU A 643 19.25 28.68 14.96
CA LEU A 643 18.21 28.20 15.86
C LEU A 643 18.20 28.99 17.20
N GLU A 644 19.39 29.33 17.71
CA GLU A 644 19.54 30.15 18.92
C GLU A 644 19.06 31.58 18.72
N GLU A 645 19.36 32.17 17.54
CA GLU A 645 18.88 33.50 17.16
C GLU A 645 17.34 33.51 17.04
N GLU A 646 16.73 32.53 16.38
CA GLU A 646 15.26 32.42 16.24
C GLU A 646 14.54 32.26 17.59
N HIS A 647 15.04 31.39 18.49
CA HIS A 647 14.38 31.17 19.79
C HIS A 647 14.65 32.27 20.82
N SER A 648 15.71 33.08 20.66
CA SER A 648 15.96 34.26 21.51
C SER A 648 14.86 35.32 21.39
N LEU A 649 14.11 35.32 20.28
CA LEU A 649 12.98 36.21 20.01
C LEU A 649 11.64 35.70 20.58
N GLU A 650 11.49 34.40 20.84
CA GLU A 650 10.22 33.76 21.26
C GLU A 650 10.11 33.47 22.77
N ASN A 651 11.12 33.83 23.59
CA ASN A 651 11.10 33.72 25.06
C ASN A 651 10.84 32.31 25.65
N SER A 652 11.08 31.24 24.89
CA SER A 652 11.02 29.87 25.40
C SER A 652 12.11 28.99 24.78
N THR A 653 13.20 28.76 25.50
CA THR A 653 14.11 27.65 25.20
C THR A 653 13.39 26.34 25.49
N SER A 654 12.89 25.64 24.47
CA SER A 654 12.29 24.33 24.68
C SER A 654 13.37 23.35 25.20
N LEU A 655 13.02 22.51 26.17
CA LEU A 655 13.88 21.45 26.70
C LEU A 655 14.42 20.54 25.59
N GLU A 656 13.67 20.40 24.51
CA GLU A 656 13.98 19.58 23.35
C GLU A 656 15.14 20.14 22.52
N VAL A 657 15.18 21.45 22.29
CA VAL A 657 16.27 22.14 21.58
C VAL A 657 17.60 21.98 22.32
N SER A 658 17.58 22.12 23.65
CA SER A 658 18.75 21.92 24.51
C SER A 658 19.29 20.47 24.43
N ALA A 659 18.40 19.48 24.40
CA ALA A 659 18.75 18.08 24.26
C ALA A 659 19.36 17.75 22.89
N ILE A 660 18.76 18.27 21.81
CA ILE A 660 19.25 18.11 20.44
C ILE A 660 20.65 18.71 20.30
N ARG A 661 20.85 19.93 20.81
CA ARG A 661 22.14 20.62 20.82
C ARG A 661 23.23 19.81 21.52
N SER A 662 22.95 19.40 22.76
CA SER A 662 23.92 18.66 23.58
C SER A 662 24.34 17.36 22.89
N LYS A 663 23.37 16.62 22.33
CA LYS A 663 23.62 15.38 21.61
C LYS A 663 24.43 15.59 20.32
N TYR A 664 24.12 16.63 19.55
CA TYR A 664 24.85 16.92 18.32
C TYR A 664 26.32 17.30 18.58
N LEU A 665 26.54 18.21 19.54
CA LEU A 665 27.89 18.67 19.88
C LEU A 665 28.75 17.53 20.45
N ASP A 666 28.18 16.68 21.32
CA ASP A 666 28.88 15.52 21.88
C ASP A 666 29.29 14.52 20.78
N ASN A 667 28.38 14.20 19.86
CA ASN A 667 28.68 13.33 18.71
C ASN A 667 29.78 13.89 17.81
N CYS A 668 29.75 15.20 17.51
CA CYS A 668 30.77 15.84 16.68
C CYS A 668 32.15 15.84 17.36
N ALA A 669 32.18 16.17 18.66
CA ALA A 669 33.40 16.16 19.45
C ALA A 669 33.97 14.74 19.55
N GLN A 670 33.12 13.73 19.79
CA GLN A 670 33.52 12.33 19.86
C GLN A 670 34.11 11.83 18.54
N HIS A 671 33.46 12.11 17.42
CA HIS A 671 33.97 11.72 16.10
C HIS A 671 35.32 12.38 15.78
N CYS A 672 35.49 13.68 16.08
CA CYS A 672 36.76 14.37 15.85
C CYS A 672 37.89 13.79 16.71
N PHE A 673 37.59 13.41 17.96
CA PHE A 673 38.53 12.73 18.85
C PHE A 673 38.96 11.37 18.30
N GLU A 674 38.02 10.53 17.86
CA GLU A 674 38.31 9.23 17.25
C GLU A 674 39.16 9.34 15.98
N CYS A 675 39.00 10.42 15.22
CA CYS A 675 39.82 10.72 14.04
C CYS A 675 41.20 11.33 14.37
N GLY A 676 41.47 11.66 15.64
CA GLY A 676 42.70 12.34 16.07
C GLY A 676 42.82 13.81 15.66
N ASP A 677 41.73 14.45 15.20
CA ASP A 677 41.74 15.86 14.77
C ASP A 677 41.32 16.79 15.93
N MET A 678 42.28 17.04 16.82
CA MET A 678 42.07 17.86 18.02
C MET A 678 41.71 19.31 17.68
N LYS A 679 42.21 19.84 16.55
CA LYS A 679 41.92 21.20 16.11
C LYS A 679 40.46 21.36 15.72
N ARG A 680 39.86 20.36 15.08
CA ARG A 680 38.43 20.35 14.75
C ARG A 680 37.54 20.00 15.94
N MET A 681 38.04 19.24 16.92
CA MET A 681 37.29 18.89 18.13
C MET A 681 36.99 20.10 19.03
N MET A 682 38.00 20.93 19.29
CA MET A 682 37.91 22.00 20.30
C MET A 682 36.78 23.02 20.09
N PRO A 683 36.44 23.46 18.86
CA PRO A 683 35.26 24.31 18.62
C PRO A 683 33.94 23.71 19.14
N PHE A 684 33.72 22.40 18.99
CA PHE A 684 32.50 21.74 19.48
C PHE A 684 32.47 21.66 21.00
N VAL A 685 33.60 21.31 21.61
CA VAL A 685 33.73 21.26 23.08
C VAL A 685 33.54 22.65 23.70
N LYS A 686 34.10 23.70 23.08
CA LYS A 686 33.90 25.09 23.52
C LYS A 686 32.44 25.55 23.40
N ALA A 687 31.63 24.93 22.53
CA ALA A 687 30.23 25.26 22.31
C ALA A 687 29.25 24.55 23.28
N PHE A 688 29.73 23.68 24.16
CA PHE A 688 28.91 23.03 25.19
C PHE A 688 28.28 24.05 26.14
N ILE A 689 27.05 23.76 26.59
CA ILE A 689 26.24 24.66 27.42
C ILE A 689 26.85 24.86 28.83
N SER A 690 27.38 23.79 29.43
CA SER A 690 27.96 23.81 30.78
C SER A 690 29.45 23.46 30.76
N MET A 691 30.23 24.15 31.60
CA MET A 691 31.63 23.81 31.87
C MET A 691 31.78 22.42 32.49
N ASP A 692 30.78 21.94 33.24
CA ASP A 692 30.80 20.57 33.78
C ASP A 692 30.82 19.51 32.67
N ASN A 693 30.10 19.76 31.57
CA ASN A 693 30.10 18.88 30.40
C ASN A 693 31.46 18.91 29.68
N VAL A 694 32.10 20.09 29.61
CA VAL A 694 33.45 20.24 29.06
C VAL A 694 34.47 19.46 29.89
N HIS A 695 34.40 19.59 31.22
CA HIS A 695 35.23 18.84 32.17
C HIS A 695 35.02 17.34 32.02
N ALA A 696 33.77 16.88 32.04
CA ALA A 696 33.44 15.47 31.90
C ALA A 696 33.97 14.91 30.58
N PHE A 697 33.81 15.63 29.47
CA PHE A 697 34.25 15.18 28.15
C PHE A 697 35.78 15.09 28.04
N LEU A 698 36.50 16.14 28.45
CA LEU A 698 37.96 16.19 28.31
C LEU A 698 38.68 15.32 29.36
N LYS A 699 38.22 15.26 30.61
CA LYS A 699 38.80 14.41 31.66
C LYS A 699 38.63 12.92 31.36
N SER A 700 37.45 12.49 30.89
CA SER A 700 37.21 11.09 30.54
C SER A 700 38.08 10.58 29.38
N ARG A 701 38.64 11.49 28.57
CA ARG A 701 39.52 11.19 27.43
C ARG A 701 40.99 11.54 27.67
N ASN A 702 41.35 11.89 28.91
CA ASN A 702 42.70 12.27 29.35
C ASN A 702 43.30 13.49 28.60
N LEU A 703 42.47 14.45 28.18
CA LEU A 703 42.87 15.66 27.45
C LEU A 703 43.08 16.84 28.39
N LEU A 704 44.05 16.67 29.30
CA LEU A 704 44.30 17.61 30.38
C LEU A 704 45.04 18.87 29.90
N ASP A 705 45.77 18.83 28.78
CA ASP A 705 46.46 19.98 28.18
C ASP A 705 45.48 20.98 27.55
N GLU A 706 44.52 20.45 26.81
CA GLU A 706 43.43 21.21 26.20
C GLU A 706 42.49 21.79 27.25
N LEU A 707 42.13 21.00 28.28
CA LEU A 707 41.30 21.46 29.39
C LEU A 707 41.99 22.57 30.19
N PHE A 708 43.29 22.40 30.50
CA PHE A 708 44.07 23.44 31.18
C PHE A 708 44.11 24.74 30.36
N SER A 709 44.36 24.64 29.05
CA SER A 709 44.39 25.81 28.17
C SER A 709 43.04 26.54 28.10
N LEU A 710 41.93 25.79 28.13
CA LEU A 710 40.58 26.34 28.08
C LEU A 710 40.18 27.04 29.39
N GLU A 711 40.52 26.48 30.55
CA GLU A 711 40.32 27.17 31.84
C GLU A 711 41.18 28.42 31.97
N MET A 712 42.39 28.38 31.41
CA MET A 712 43.29 29.54 31.32
C MET A 712 42.72 30.65 30.45
N GLU A 713 42.11 30.32 29.30
CA GLU A 713 41.41 31.30 28.44
C GLU A 713 40.21 31.93 29.15
N LYS A 714 39.49 31.17 30.00
CA LYS A 714 38.32 31.67 30.75
C LYS A 714 38.66 32.37 32.07
N GLY A 715 39.92 32.34 32.50
CA GLY A 715 40.38 32.97 33.75
C GLY A 715 40.07 32.17 35.03
N ASN A 716 39.69 30.91 34.91
CA ASN A 716 39.34 30.03 36.04
C ASN A 716 40.61 29.38 36.64
N PHE A 717 41.49 30.19 37.23
CA PHE A 717 42.81 29.72 37.67
C PHE A 717 42.78 28.68 38.80
N ILE A 718 41.73 28.64 39.63
CA ILE A 718 41.56 27.62 40.69
C ILE A 718 41.37 26.22 40.06
N GLU A 719 40.49 26.11 39.06
CA GLU A 719 40.29 24.85 38.33
C GLU A 719 41.52 24.47 37.50
N ALA A 720 42.20 25.46 36.89
CA ALA A 720 43.47 25.25 36.20
C ALA A 720 44.56 24.69 37.15
N ALA A 721 44.63 25.18 38.39
CA ALA A 721 45.52 24.64 39.43
C ALA A 721 45.16 23.18 39.77
N GLY A 722 43.87 22.86 39.89
CA GLY A 722 43.39 21.48 40.10
C GLY A 722 43.76 20.53 38.95
N ILE A 723 43.74 21.00 37.70
CA ILE A 723 44.16 20.21 36.53
C ILE A 723 45.68 20.02 36.51
N ALA A 724 46.46 21.05 36.85
CA ALA A 724 47.92 20.96 36.96
C ALA A 724 48.34 19.95 38.04
N ARG A 725 47.65 19.94 39.19
CA ARG A 725 47.78 18.91 40.23
C ARG A 725 47.57 17.51 39.67
N HIS A 726 46.52 17.33 38.87
CA HIS A 726 46.17 16.03 38.30
C HIS A 726 47.20 15.53 37.28
N LYS A 727 47.87 16.43 36.55
CA LYS A 727 49.02 16.11 35.69
C LYS A 727 50.31 15.79 36.47
N GLY A 728 50.36 16.17 37.75
CA GLY A 728 51.58 16.11 38.56
C GLY A 728 52.56 17.26 38.32
N ASP A 729 52.14 18.34 37.66
CA ASP A 729 52.97 19.54 37.46
C ASP A 729 52.77 20.54 38.60
N ALA A 730 53.48 20.28 39.71
CA ALA A 730 53.38 21.08 40.92
C ALA A 730 53.87 22.54 40.71
N LEU A 731 54.80 22.79 39.78
CA LEU A 731 55.28 24.16 39.51
C LEU A 731 54.22 24.97 38.76
N LEU A 732 53.51 24.34 37.82
CA LEU A 732 52.39 24.96 37.13
C LEU A 732 51.22 25.22 38.08
N GLU A 733 50.93 24.30 39.00
CA GLU A 733 49.91 24.48 40.04
C GLU A 733 50.22 25.68 40.95
N VAL A 734 51.46 25.80 41.43
CA VAL A 734 51.92 26.95 42.24
C VAL A 734 51.70 28.26 41.50
N LYS A 735 52.08 28.33 40.22
CA LYS A 735 51.89 29.54 39.38
C LYS A 735 50.42 29.91 39.20
N MET A 736 49.51 28.94 39.19
CA MET A 736 48.08 29.22 39.09
C MET A 736 47.49 29.69 40.41
N LEU A 737 47.89 29.08 41.53
CA LEU A 737 47.50 29.51 42.87
C LEU A 737 48.00 30.92 43.20
N GLU A 738 49.20 31.28 42.74
CA GLU A 738 49.74 32.63 42.87
C GLU A 738 48.88 33.67 42.13
N LYS A 739 48.30 33.32 40.97
CA LYS A 739 47.44 34.23 40.18
C LYS A 739 46.07 34.52 40.81
N VAL A 740 45.63 33.71 41.77
CA VAL A 740 44.36 33.91 42.53
C VAL A 740 44.61 34.35 43.97
N ASP A 741 45.81 34.86 44.25
CA ASP A 741 46.23 35.35 45.57
C ASP A 741 46.16 34.30 46.70
N LEU A 742 46.13 33.00 46.36
CA LEU A 742 46.22 31.89 47.31
C LEU A 742 47.70 31.60 47.65
N PHE A 743 48.39 32.64 48.12
CA PHE A 743 49.84 32.62 48.37
C PHE A 743 50.23 31.61 49.45
N GLU A 744 49.36 31.32 50.42
CA GLU A 744 49.63 30.35 51.49
C GLU A 744 49.76 28.93 50.94
N ASP A 745 48.77 28.51 50.15
CA ASP A 745 48.74 27.18 49.53
C ASP A 745 49.83 27.04 48.46
N ALA A 746 50.05 28.08 47.65
CA ALA A 746 51.13 28.14 46.65
C ALA A 746 52.52 27.97 47.31
N THR A 747 52.78 28.68 48.41
CA THR A 747 54.05 28.58 49.14
C THR A 747 54.24 27.19 49.73
N ARG A 748 53.21 26.63 50.40
CA ARG A 748 53.28 25.29 51.00
C ARG A 748 53.55 24.22 49.94
N LEU A 749 52.86 24.28 48.81
CA LEU A 749 53.04 23.35 47.71
C LEU A 749 54.43 23.48 47.07
N LEU A 750 54.93 24.70 46.87
CA LEU A 750 56.26 24.95 46.32
C LEU A 750 57.36 24.42 47.25
N LEU A 751 57.25 24.64 48.56
CA LEU A 751 58.16 24.09 49.55
C LEU A 751 58.12 22.56 49.56
N LEU A 752 56.94 21.95 49.48
CA LEU A 752 56.77 20.50 49.41
C LEU A 752 57.42 19.92 48.15
N HIS A 753 57.26 20.58 47.00
CA HIS A 753 57.92 20.23 45.75
C HIS A 753 59.45 20.33 45.84
N ILE A 754 59.97 21.42 46.43
CA ILE A 754 61.41 21.61 46.68
C ILE A 754 61.96 20.52 47.58
N ILE A 755 61.24 20.16 48.65
CA ILE A 755 61.60 19.09 49.58
C ILE A 755 61.63 17.75 48.82
N ALA A 756 60.53 17.37 48.17
CA ALA A 756 60.41 16.10 47.44
C ALA A 756 61.51 15.95 46.37
N ASN A 757 61.76 16.99 45.56
CA ASN A 757 62.82 16.97 44.55
C ASN A 757 64.23 16.96 45.15
N SER A 758 64.43 17.56 46.32
CA SER A 758 65.71 17.48 47.04
C SER A 758 66.02 16.06 47.50
N PHE A 759 64.99 15.26 47.83
CA PHE A 759 65.16 13.88 48.27
C PHE A 759 65.16 12.85 47.12
N TRP A 760 64.35 13.07 46.06
CA TRP A 760 64.01 12.03 45.08
C TRP A 760 64.23 12.38 43.60
N SER A 761 65.01 13.43 43.26
CA SER A 761 65.29 13.75 41.85
C SER A 761 65.78 12.55 41.04
N LEU A 762 65.39 12.45 39.75
CA LEU A 762 65.62 11.33 38.82
C LEU A 762 67.06 10.78 38.72
N ASN A 763 68.04 11.48 39.29
CA ASN A 763 69.46 11.12 39.27
C ASN A 763 70.10 10.89 40.67
N ASN A 764 69.31 10.85 41.75
CA ASN A 764 69.82 10.62 43.12
C ASN A 764 69.85 9.11 43.46
N LYS A 765 70.88 8.39 42.98
CA LYS A 765 71.18 7.01 43.42
C LYS A 765 72.12 6.98 44.64
N GLY A 766 71.85 7.77 45.68
CA GLY A 766 72.61 7.73 46.92
C GLY A 766 72.69 9.03 47.70
N TRP A 767 73.04 8.92 48.98
CA TRP A 767 73.26 10.04 49.89
C TRP A 767 74.71 10.55 49.79
N PRO A 768 74.96 11.86 49.84
CA PRO A 768 73.98 12.95 49.92
C PRO A 768 73.38 13.30 48.55
N PRO A 769 72.12 13.76 48.51
CA PRO A 769 71.46 14.15 47.26
C PRO A 769 72.17 15.30 46.55
N LYS A 770 72.25 15.25 45.21
CA LYS A 770 72.89 16.28 44.38
C LYS A 770 72.16 17.62 44.51
N ARG A 771 72.91 18.74 44.48
CA ARG A 771 72.35 20.10 44.46
C ARG A 771 71.51 20.28 43.19
N ASN A 772 70.22 20.57 43.36
CA ASN A 772 69.35 20.99 42.27
C ASN A 772 69.60 22.50 42.00
N PRO A 773 70.11 22.89 40.82
CA PRO A 773 70.43 24.30 40.51
C PRO A 773 69.20 25.22 40.52
N GLU A 774 67.99 24.70 40.29
CA GLU A 774 66.75 25.49 40.33
C GLU A 774 66.25 25.75 41.77
N LYS A 775 66.84 25.10 42.77
CA LYS A 775 66.39 25.16 44.17
C LYS A 775 66.50 26.54 44.80
N GLU A 776 67.58 27.28 44.53
CA GLU A 776 67.77 28.62 45.10
C GLU A 776 66.76 29.61 44.54
N GLN A 777 66.42 29.50 43.26
CA GLN A 777 65.40 30.32 42.60
C GLN A 777 64.01 30.02 43.15
N LEU A 778 63.60 28.75 43.22
CA LEU A 778 62.28 28.37 43.75
C LEU A 778 62.13 28.72 45.25
N LEU A 779 63.21 28.67 46.04
CA LEU A 779 63.21 29.14 47.43
C LEU A 779 63.05 30.66 47.54
N ALA A 780 63.59 31.43 46.60
CA ALA A 780 63.39 32.88 46.56
C ALA A 780 61.93 33.22 46.20
N GLU A 781 61.36 32.54 45.22
CA GLU A 781 59.94 32.66 44.85
C GLU A 781 59.01 32.28 46.01
N ALA A 782 59.29 31.18 46.73
CA ALA A 782 58.54 30.80 47.93
C ALA A 782 58.60 31.88 49.03
N LYS A 783 59.77 32.50 49.24
CA LYS A 783 59.94 33.60 50.21
C LYS A 783 59.13 34.84 49.80
N GLU A 784 59.10 35.19 48.53
CA GLU A 784 58.30 36.33 48.06
C GLU A 784 56.80 36.08 48.23
N MET A 785 56.32 34.87 47.92
CA MET A 785 54.92 34.51 48.13
C MET A 785 54.56 34.49 49.62
N ALA A 786 55.41 33.93 50.50
CA ALA A 786 55.14 33.86 51.93
C ALA A 786 55.00 35.26 52.59
N LYS A 787 55.78 36.26 52.13
CA LYS A 787 55.61 37.67 52.58
C LYS A 787 54.25 38.25 52.25
N LYS A 788 53.62 37.80 51.15
CA LYS A 788 52.30 38.26 50.73
C LYS A 788 51.16 37.64 51.55
N VAL A 789 51.43 36.60 52.37
CA VAL A 789 50.43 35.93 53.22
C VAL A 789 50.28 36.65 54.57
N SER A 790 51.35 36.65 55.38
CA SER A 790 51.42 37.38 56.65
C SER A 790 52.84 37.29 57.24
N ASP A 791 53.20 38.22 58.13
CA ASP A 791 54.48 38.20 58.85
C ASP A 791 54.65 36.97 59.76
N CYS A 792 53.56 36.31 60.16
CA CYS A 792 53.60 35.09 60.97
C CYS A 792 53.81 33.82 60.12
N PHE A 793 53.45 33.88 58.83
CA PHE A 793 53.58 32.76 57.90
C PHE A 793 54.93 32.76 57.17
N TYR A 794 55.47 33.95 56.87
CA TYR A 794 56.83 34.15 56.36
C TYR A 794 57.90 33.79 57.39
#